data_AF-A0A665VAW2-F1
#
_entry.id   AF-A0A665VAW2-F1
#
_cell.length_a   1.000
_cell.length_b   1.000
_cell.length_c   1.000
_cell.angle_alpha   90.00
_cell.angle_beta   90.00
_cell.angle_gamma   90.00
#
_symmetry.space_group_name_H-M   'P 1'
#
loop_
_entity.id
_entity.type
_entity.pdbx_description
1 polymer ?
#
loop_
_entity_poly.entity_id
_entity_poly.type
_entity_poly.pdbx_seq_one_letter_code
_entity_poly.pdbx_strand_id
1 'polypeptide(L)'
;DKQMTSTDHLWSHAVVPEDILVRSTVENGPSLCCSPSDLQASPGLVLHPNLAAHGQRRESFLYRSDSDYELSPKSLSRNSSIVGELHGEDLIVTPFAQVRAGYKLINLLQPDYVSMCLLADESYQKLAMETMEELDWCLDQLETIQTYRSVSDMASTKFKRMLNRELSHLSEMSRSGNQVSEYISNTFLDKQNELELPCPVSKPRERKRRQGQQQQGGMMTQISGVRKVSHTPSISGSTGNRFGVKTDQEELLSKDLEDINKWGLNIFKVAEHTHNRPLTCIMYTIFQERDLMRTFKIPTDTFVTFMLTLEGHYHSDVAYHNSLHAADVAQSTHILLSTPALDAVFTDLEILAAIFAAAIHDVDHPGVSNQFLINTNSELALMYNDESVLENHHLAVGFKLLQEENCDIFQNLSKKQKQTLRRMVIDMVLATDMSKHMSLMADLKTMVETKKVTSSGVLLLDNYTDRMQVLRNMVHCADLSNPTKPLDLYRQWTDRIMDEFFHQGDRERERGMEISPMCDKHTASVERTQVGFIDYIVHPLWETWADLVHPDAQDILDTLEDNRNWYQSMIPQSPSPPFYTGDGEGGSHGELEGEPVATKFQFELTLNDQDRESGMMETIDGCDDDVTLQSHPSDEDRVDTTTRDVSPPET
;
A
#
# COMPACT_ATOMS: atom_id res chain seq x y z
N ASP A 1 -58.27 15.27 -27.93
CA ASP A 1 -57.97 13.85 -28.24
C ASP A 1 -56.51 13.55 -27.89
N LYS A 2 -56.26 13.07 -26.67
CA LYS A 2 -55.90 11.68 -26.27
C LYS A 2 -54.43 11.35 -26.63
N GLN A 3 -53.50 10.90 -25.77
CA GLN A 3 -53.41 10.45 -24.36
C GLN A 3 -51.88 10.29 -24.10
N MET A 4 -51.22 10.98 -23.14
CA MET A 4 -50.75 10.53 -21.80
C MET A 4 -50.16 9.10 -21.74
N THR A 5 -48.92 8.85 -21.27
CA THR A 5 -48.33 8.95 -19.90
C THR A 5 -46.80 8.72 -20.03
N SER A 6 -45.81 9.33 -19.36
CA SER A 6 -45.51 9.73 -17.96
C SER A 6 -44.26 8.97 -17.49
N THR A 7 -43.11 9.63 -17.36
CA THR A 7 -41.97 9.27 -16.46
C THR A 7 -40.93 10.38 -16.55
N ASP A 8 -41.15 11.47 -15.81
CA ASP A 8 -40.13 12.42 -15.39
C ASP A 8 -40.77 13.31 -14.32
N HIS A 9 -40.56 12.96 -13.05
CA HIS A 9 -40.70 13.80 -11.86
C HIS A 9 -40.62 12.89 -10.63
N LEU A 10 -39.50 12.92 -9.89
CA LEU A 10 -39.42 12.73 -8.42
C LEU A 10 -37.97 12.58 -7.93
N TRP A 11 -37.13 13.61 -8.02
CA TRP A 11 -35.95 13.74 -7.13
C TRP A 11 -35.64 15.22 -6.87
N SER A 12 -36.53 15.87 -6.12
CA SER A 12 -36.21 17.08 -5.35
C SER A 12 -37.22 17.21 -4.22
N HIS A 13 -36.73 17.46 -3.01
CA HIS A 13 -37.44 17.67 -1.73
C HIS A 13 -37.50 16.46 -0.78
N ALA A 14 -36.44 16.31 0.02
CA ALA A 14 -36.56 15.89 1.41
C ALA A 14 -35.61 16.76 2.26
N VAL A 15 -36.13 17.90 2.70
CA VAL A 15 -35.57 18.71 3.79
C VAL A 15 -35.98 18.00 5.09
N VAL A 16 -35.01 17.61 5.91
CA VAL A 16 -35.24 17.16 7.28
C VAL A 16 -35.39 18.42 8.15
N PRO A 17 -36.52 18.64 8.85
CA PRO A 17 -36.61 19.71 9.82
C PRO A 17 -36.11 19.23 11.19
N GLU A 18 -35.16 19.98 11.76
CA GLU A 18 -34.91 20.02 13.20
C GLU A 18 -36.15 20.58 13.95
N ASP A 19 -36.36 20.05 15.15
CA ASP A 19 -37.07 20.62 16.30
C ASP A 19 -38.56 21.04 16.20
N ILE A 20 -39.43 20.21 16.82
CA ILE A 20 -40.48 20.72 17.71
C ILE A 20 -40.44 19.95 19.04
N LEU A 21 -39.92 20.65 20.04
CA LEU A 21 -39.90 20.35 21.47
C LEU A 21 -41.03 21.15 22.16
N VAL A 22 -41.55 20.63 23.29
CA VAL A 22 -42.08 21.35 24.49
C VAL A 22 -43.61 21.58 24.69
N ARG A 23 -44.12 20.87 25.72
CA ARG A 23 -45.08 21.18 26.83
C ARG A 23 -46.42 21.89 26.56
N SER A 24 -47.46 21.38 27.25
CA SER A 24 -48.29 22.21 28.15
C SER A 24 -48.74 21.45 29.41
N THR A 25 -48.77 22.21 30.50
CA THR A 25 -49.15 21.95 31.92
C THR A 25 -50.62 22.39 32.17
N VAL A 26 -51.42 21.90 33.14
CA VAL A 26 -51.58 22.41 34.53
C VAL A 26 -52.90 21.83 35.20
N GLU A 27 -52.80 21.36 36.47
CA GLU A 27 -53.73 21.35 37.67
C GLU A 27 -55.19 20.80 37.67
N ASN A 28 -55.87 20.34 38.77
CA ASN A 28 -55.80 20.37 40.27
C ASN A 28 -56.59 19.14 40.85
N GLY A 29 -56.21 18.39 41.91
CA GLY A 29 -56.25 18.63 43.39
C GLY A 29 -56.86 17.38 44.13
N PRO A 30 -56.92 17.25 45.49
CA PRO A 30 -56.52 18.15 46.57
C PRO A 30 -55.67 17.53 47.73
N SER A 31 -55.29 18.45 48.63
CA SER A 31 -54.55 18.47 49.91
C SER A 31 -54.89 17.50 51.05
N LEU A 32 -53.95 17.33 52.00
CA LEU A 32 -54.15 17.44 53.46
C LEU A 32 -52.81 17.56 54.26
N CYS A 33 -52.71 18.63 55.07
CA CYS A 33 -51.95 18.84 56.33
C CYS A 33 -50.40 18.63 56.34
N CYS A 34 -49.54 19.51 56.90
CA CYS A 34 -49.64 20.57 57.91
C CYS A 34 -48.50 21.60 57.73
N SER A 35 -48.76 22.88 58.03
CA SER A 35 -47.76 23.96 58.27
C SER A 35 -47.71 24.30 59.79
N PRO A 36 -47.06 25.37 60.30
CA PRO A 36 -45.91 26.21 59.85
C PRO A 36 -44.89 26.53 61.01
N SER A 37 -43.84 27.31 60.73
CA SER A 37 -43.39 28.52 61.50
C SER A 37 -41.89 28.64 61.79
N ASP A 38 -41.35 29.77 61.34
CA ASP A 38 -40.07 30.39 61.63
C ASP A 38 -39.90 30.87 63.10
N LEU A 39 -38.64 30.95 63.59
CA LEU A 39 -37.93 32.19 63.99
C LEU A 39 -36.76 31.94 64.98
N GLN A 40 -35.57 32.42 64.55
CA GLN A 40 -34.51 33.12 65.29
C GLN A 40 -33.97 32.61 66.65
N ALA A 41 -32.65 32.34 66.70
CA ALA A 41 -31.62 33.20 67.33
C ALA A 41 -30.39 32.40 67.84
N SER A 42 -29.19 32.88 67.51
CA SER A 42 -27.87 32.40 67.96
C SER A 42 -27.60 32.69 69.45
N PRO A 43 -26.53 32.13 70.07
CA PRO A 43 -25.18 32.73 69.96
C PRO A 43 -24.03 31.72 69.85
N GLY A 44 -22.86 32.22 69.41
CA GLY A 44 -21.71 31.42 68.96
C GLY A 44 -20.67 31.00 70.01
N LEU A 45 -19.44 30.79 69.48
CA LEU A 45 -18.17 30.23 70.01
C LEU A 45 -18.09 28.68 69.92
N VAL A 46 -17.11 27.99 69.28
CA VAL A 46 -15.67 28.23 69.00
C VAL A 46 -15.12 27.33 67.85
N LEU A 47 -14.30 27.91 66.94
CA LEU A 47 -13.07 27.48 66.17
C LEU A 47 -12.76 25.96 65.96
N HIS A 48 -12.24 25.40 64.85
CA HIS A 48 -11.62 25.81 63.57
C HIS A 48 -11.50 24.52 62.67
N PRO A 49 -11.56 24.55 61.31
CA PRO A 49 -11.26 23.39 60.46
C PRO A 49 -9.95 23.53 59.68
N ASN A 50 -9.27 22.41 59.37
CA ASN A 50 -8.41 22.31 58.19
C ASN A 50 -8.23 20.85 57.71
N LEU A 51 -8.44 20.69 56.40
CA LEU A 51 -8.44 19.45 55.61
C LEU A 51 -7.04 19.14 55.05
N ALA A 52 -6.65 17.86 55.08
CA ALA A 52 -5.69 17.28 54.14
C ALA A 52 -5.88 15.75 54.12
N ALA A 53 -6.38 15.21 52.99
CA ALA A 53 -6.62 13.80 52.79
C ALA A 53 -5.44 13.14 52.02
N HIS A 54 -4.68 12.28 52.70
CA HIS A 54 -3.98 11.13 52.12
C HIS A 54 -5.00 9.97 52.03
N GLY A 55 -5.05 9.07 51.06
CA GLY A 55 -4.12 8.63 50.04
C GLY A 55 -4.42 7.14 49.85
N GLN A 56 -5.19 6.77 48.82
CA GLN A 56 -5.45 5.37 48.46
C GLN A 56 -4.72 5.02 47.16
N ARG A 57 -3.77 4.11 47.31
CA ARG A 57 -2.87 3.54 46.31
C ARG A 57 -3.70 2.70 45.32
N ARG A 58 -3.72 3.06 44.03
CA ARG A 58 -4.28 2.24 42.94
C ARG A 58 -3.17 1.37 42.35
N GLU A 59 -3.44 0.07 42.25
CA GLU A 59 -2.53 -0.93 41.68
C GLU A 59 -2.47 -0.85 40.15
N SER A 60 -1.30 -1.16 39.59
CA SER A 60 -0.91 -1.03 38.18
C SER A 60 -1.16 -2.31 37.36
N PHE A 61 -1.43 -2.12 36.06
CA PHE A 61 -1.91 -3.06 35.05
C PHE A 61 -1.04 -4.29 34.65
N LEU A 62 0.09 -4.61 35.29
CA LEU A 62 1.07 -5.55 34.71
C LEU A 62 1.63 -6.67 35.61
N TYR A 63 0.98 -7.06 36.71
CA TYR A 63 1.41 -8.26 37.44
C TYR A 63 0.22 -8.97 38.12
N ARG A 64 -0.06 -10.21 37.73
CA ARG A 64 -0.70 -11.19 38.61
C ARG A 64 0.26 -12.36 38.77
N SER A 65 0.64 -12.63 40.02
CA SER A 65 1.42 -13.80 40.39
C SER A 65 0.47 -14.98 40.60
N ASP A 66 0.62 -16.02 39.80
CA ASP A 66 0.00 -17.32 40.06
C ASP A 66 0.86 -18.10 41.07
N SER A 67 0.29 -18.37 42.23
CA SER A 67 0.74 -19.47 43.09
C SER A 67 -0.42 -19.90 44.00
N ASP A 68 -1.17 -20.93 43.56
CA ASP A 68 -2.13 -21.65 44.40
C ASP A 68 -1.43 -22.84 45.09
N TYR A 69 -1.48 -22.89 46.43
CA TYR A 69 -1.32 -24.14 47.18
C TYR A 69 -2.23 -24.14 48.43
N GLU A 70 -3.07 -25.18 48.47
CA GLU A 70 -3.74 -25.85 49.61
C GLU A 70 -5.10 -25.40 50.21
N LEU A 71 -6.02 -26.39 50.10
CA LEU A 71 -6.91 -27.02 51.10
C LEU A 71 -8.24 -26.36 51.57
N SER A 72 -9.31 -27.12 51.28
CA SER A 72 -10.71 -27.07 51.77
C SER A 72 -10.87 -27.36 53.29
N PRO A 73 -12.08 -27.43 53.93
CA PRO A 73 -13.46 -27.03 53.54
C PRO A 73 -14.33 -26.36 54.67
N LYS A 74 -15.59 -26.00 54.32
CA LYS A 74 -16.85 -25.88 55.13
C LYS A 74 -17.24 -24.49 55.71
N SER A 75 -18.37 -23.92 55.26
CA SER A 75 -19.71 -23.98 55.93
C SER A 75 -20.70 -22.87 55.48
N LEU A 76 -21.93 -23.31 55.16
CA LEU A 76 -23.26 -22.67 55.05
C LEU A 76 -23.46 -21.21 55.55
N SER A 77 -24.19 -20.37 54.78
CA SER A 77 -25.45 -19.71 55.24
C SER A 77 -26.14 -18.87 54.14
N ARG A 78 -27.43 -18.63 54.35
CA ARG A 78 -28.52 -18.19 53.47
C ARG A 78 -28.65 -16.65 53.27
N ASN A 79 -29.21 -16.30 52.11
CA ASN A 79 -30.17 -15.21 51.83
C ASN A 79 -29.75 -13.72 51.86
N SER A 80 -29.67 -13.17 50.62
CA SER A 80 -30.38 -12.00 50.06
C SER A 80 -30.05 -10.53 50.43
N SER A 81 -29.79 -9.81 49.33
CA SER A 81 -30.17 -8.44 48.95
C SER A 81 -29.49 -7.25 49.63
N ILE A 82 -28.65 -6.53 48.89
CA ILE A 82 -28.94 -5.13 48.55
C ILE A 82 -28.13 -4.68 47.32
N VAL A 83 -28.81 -3.85 46.53
CA VAL A 83 -28.42 -3.19 45.28
C VAL A 83 -27.02 -2.58 45.34
N GLY A 84 -26.16 -2.93 44.37
CA GLY A 84 -24.86 -2.31 44.13
C GLY A 84 -24.77 -1.86 42.67
N GLU A 85 -24.58 -0.57 42.49
CA GLU A 85 -24.56 0.18 41.23
C GLU A 85 -23.54 -0.34 40.21
N LEU A 86 -23.97 -0.30 38.94
CA LEU A 86 -23.20 -0.52 37.72
C LEU A 86 -21.87 0.26 37.72
N HIS A 87 -20.77 -0.41 38.03
CA HIS A 87 -19.49 -0.13 37.38
C HIS A 87 -19.41 -1.07 36.18
N GLY A 88 -19.60 -0.52 34.98
CA GLY A 88 -19.22 -1.23 33.76
C GLY A 88 -17.71 -1.41 33.78
N GLU A 89 -17.26 -2.63 34.05
CA GLU A 89 -15.90 -3.00 33.67
C GLU A 89 -15.86 -2.97 32.14
N ASP A 90 -15.20 -1.96 31.59
CA ASP A 90 -14.86 -1.90 30.17
C ASP A 90 -13.89 -3.06 29.89
N LEU A 91 -14.44 -4.26 29.71
CA LEU A 91 -13.73 -5.40 29.17
C LEU A 91 -13.15 -4.97 27.82
N ILE A 92 -11.83 -5.02 27.73
CA ILE A 92 -11.12 -4.74 26.50
C ILE A 92 -11.41 -5.88 25.53
N VAL A 93 -12.46 -5.70 24.74
CA VAL A 93 -12.83 -6.59 23.65
C VAL A 93 -12.43 -5.94 22.33
N THR A 94 -11.87 -6.74 21.42
CA THR A 94 -11.55 -6.25 20.07
C THR A 94 -12.83 -5.74 19.40
N PRO A 95 -12.79 -4.61 18.67
CA PRO A 95 -14.00 -4.04 18.09
C PRO A 95 -14.73 -5.03 17.19
N PHE A 96 -13.98 -5.84 16.45
CA PHE A 96 -14.52 -6.87 15.58
C PHE A 96 -15.29 -7.95 16.35
N ALA A 97 -14.75 -8.46 17.47
CA ALA A 97 -15.45 -9.44 18.30
C ALA A 97 -16.72 -8.84 18.95
N GLN A 98 -16.70 -7.55 19.29
CA GLN A 98 -17.86 -6.84 19.84
C GLN A 98 -18.97 -6.67 18.79
N VAL A 99 -18.62 -6.28 17.56
CA VAL A 99 -19.56 -6.18 16.43
C VAL A 99 -20.13 -7.56 16.09
N ARG A 100 -19.29 -8.58 16.01
CA ARG A 100 -19.68 -9.98 15.80
C ARG A 100 -20.66 -10.48 16.87
N ALA A 101 -20.37 -10.25 18.15
CA ALA A 101 -21.26 -10.62 19.24
C ALA A 101 -22.59 -9.86 19.17
N GLY A 102 -22.56 -8.58 18.76
CA GLY A 102 -23.75 -7.78 18.52
C GLY A 102 -24.63 -8.33 17.40
N TYR A 103 -24.07 -8.69 16.25
CA TYR A 103 -24.83 -9.29 15.15
C TYR A 103 -25.36 -10.69 15.48
N LYS A 104 -24.57 -11.54 16.15
CA LYS A 104 -25.06 -12.84 16.64
C LYS A 104 -26.20 -12.67 17.65
N LEU A 105 -26.13 -11.64 18.50
CA LEU A 105 -27.20 -11.31 19.44
C LEU A 105 -28.46 -10.80 18.72
N ILE A 106 -28.32 -10.00 17.65
CA ILE A 106 -29.46 -9.58 16.80
C ILE A 106 -30.15 -10.80 16.17
N ASN A 107 -29.38 -11.79 15.70
CA ASN A 107 -29.93 -13.04 15.16
C ASN A 107 -30.65 -13.86 16.26
N LEU A 108 -30.17 -13.80 17.50
CA LEU A 108 -30.76 -14.49 18.66
C LEU A 108 -31.94 -13.77 19.32
N LEU A 109 -32.09 -12.45 19.13
CA LEU A 109 -33.15 -11.62 19.74
C LEU A 109 -34.47 -11.61 18.95
N GLN A 110 -34.65 -12.53 18.01
CA GLN A 110 -35.92 -12.62 17.28
C GLN A 110 -37.09 -12.98 18.23
N PRO A 111 -38.27 -12.37 18.04
CA PRO A 111 -39.47 -12.76 18.76
C PRO A 111 -39.79 -14.22 18.41
N ASP A 112 -40.21 -15.01 19.40
CA ASP A 112 -40.62 -16.41 19.24
C ASP A 112 -41.30 -16.63 17.89
N TYR A 113 -40.73 -17.52 17.05
CA TYR A 113 -41.19 -17.91 15.71
C TYR A 113 -42.72 -18.11 15.63
N VAL A 114 -43.36 -18.39 16.76
CA VAL A 114 -44.79 -18.66 16.90
C VAL A 114 -45.66 -17.40 16.89
N SER A 115 -45.15 -16.21 17.23
CA SER A 115 -45.99 -15.00 17.37
C SER A 115 -46.10 -14.13 16.10
N MET A 116 -45.16 -14.20 15.15
CA MET A 116 -45.28 -13.54 13.83
C MET A 116 -46.05 -14.39 12.81
N CYS A 117 -46.10 -15.72 12.99
CA CYS A 117 -46.74 -16.65 12.06
C CYS A 117 -48.27 -16.58 12.01
N LEU A 118 -48.93 -15.83 12.90
CA LEU A 118 -50.40 -15.84 12.98
C LEU A 118 -51.09 -14.70 12.22
N LEU A 119 -50.38 -13.70 11.68
CA LEU A 119 -51.02 -12.54 11.01
C LEU A 119 -50.25 -11.91 9.82
N ALA A 120 -49.22 -12.54 9.24
CA ALA A 120 -48.44 -11.95 8.15
C ALA A 120 -48.69 -12.62 6.77
N ASP A 121 -48.85 -11.78 5.75
CA ASP A 121 -48.98 -12.11 4.32
C ASP A 121 -47.83 -13.02 3.83
N GLU A 122 -48.08 -13.96 2.90
CA GLU A 122 -47.05 -14.88 2.37
C GLU A 122 -45.86 -14.12 1.78
N SER A 123 -46.10 -12.93 1.25
CA SER A 123 -45.09 -12.00 0.74
C SER A 123 -44.11 -11.53 1.83
N TYR A 124 -44.59 -11.31 3.04
CA TYR A 124 -43.80 -10.85 4.18
C TYR A 124 -42.94 -11.98 4.75
N GLN A 125 -43.48 -13.21 4.79
CA GLN A 125 -42.72 -14.39 5.19
C GLN A 125 -41.58 -14.68 4.22
N LYS A 126 -41.83 -14.55 2.91
CA LYS A 126 -40.80 -14.72 1.88
C LYS A 126 -39.69 -13.67 2.02
N LEU A 127 -40.05 -12.39 2.17
CA LEU A 127 -39.08 -11.30 2.37
C LEU A 127 -38.25 -11.49 3.65
N ALA A 128 -38.87 -11.97 4.73
CA ALA A 128 -38.17 -12.27 5.99
C ALA A 128 -37.17 -13.42 5.83
N MET A 129 -37.50 -14.46 5.07
CA MET A 129 -36.56 -15.56 4.78
C MET A 129 -35.41 -15.09 3.89
N GLU A 130 -35.69 -14.37 2.81
CA GLU A 130 -34.66 -13.85 1.89
C GLU A 130 -33.69 -12.91 2.63
N THR A 131 -34.19 -12.01 3.49
CA THR A 131 -33.34 -11.12 4.30
C THR A 131 -32.53 -11.85 5.37
N MET A 132 -33.03 -12.95 5.94
CA MET A 132 -32.24 -13.79 6.86
C MET A 132 -31.12 -14.55 6.12
N GLU A 133 -31.41 -15.10 4.94
CA GLU A 133 -30.40 -15.78 4.12
C GLU A 133 -29.29 -14.79 3.70
N GLU A 134 -29.64 -13.55 3.31
CA GLU A 134 -28.65 -12.50 3.04
C GLU A 134 -27.84 -12.12 4.27
N LEU A 135 -28.46 -12.02 5.45
CA LEU A 135 -27.77 -11.69 6.69
C LEU A 135 -26.79 -12.80 7.11
N ASP A 136 -27.22 -14.06 7.06
CA ASP A 136 -26.36 -15.21 7.38
C ASP A 136 -25.20 -15.31 6.38
N TRP A 137 -25.47 -15.07 5.08
CA TRP A 137 -24.41 -14.99 4.07
C TRP A 137 -23.43 -13.84 4.36
N CYS A 138 -23.91 -12.65 4.71
CA CYS A 138 -23.05 -11.52 5.10
C CYS A 138 -22.19 -11.84 6.33
N LEU A 139 -22.73 -12.57 7.31
CA LEU A 139 -22.00 -12.97 8.51
C LEU A 139 -20.92 -14.02 8.21
N ASP A 140 -21.20 -14.96 7.31
CA ASP A 140 -20.22 -15.93 6.82
C ASP A 140 -19.11 -15.25 6.00
N GLN A 141 -19.47 -14.29 5.13
CA GLN A 141 -18.49 -13.46 4.42
C GLN A 141 -17.64 -12.63 5.39
N LEU A 142 -18.23 -12.01 6.41
CA LEU A 142 -17.48 -11.31 7.46
C LEU A 142 -16.55 -12.25 8.26
N GLU A 143 -16.92 -13.52 8.42
CA GLU A 143 -16.09 -14.52 9.11
C GLU A 143 -14.92 -14.99 8.24
N THR A 144 -15.13 -15.13 6.93
CA THR A 144 -14.12 -15.58 5.95
C THR A 144 -13.19 -14.47 5.45
N ILE A 145 -13.63 -13.21 5.43
CA ILE A 145 -12.81 -12.02 5.09
C ILE A 145 -11.76 -11.69 6.18
N GLN A 146 -11.74 -12.42 7.29
CA GLN A 146 -10.76 -12.25 8.36
C GLN A 146 -9.33 -12.54 7.90
N THR A 147 -8.61 -11.51 7.48
CA THR A 147 -7.15 -11.51 7.52
C THR A 147 -6.71 -11.16 8.94
N TYR A 148 -5.77 -11.92 9.51
CA TYR A 148 -5.26 -11.66 10.86
C TYR A 148 -4.78 -10.20 11.05
N ARG A 149 -4.26 -9.58 9.99
CA ARG A 149 -3.85 -8.17 10.01
C ARG A 149 -5.03 -7.20 10.17
N SER A 150 -6.14 -7.35 9.45
CA SER A 150 -7.26 -6.40 9.52
C SER A 150 -7.91 -6.34 10.91
N VAL A 151 -8.09 -7.48 11.56
CA VAL A 151 -8.64 -7.57 12.93
C VAL A 151 -7.65 -6.99 13.95
N SER A 152 -6.36 -7.29 13.79
CA SER A 152 -5.29 -6.74 14.64
C SER A 152 -5.20 -5.22 14.50
N ASP A 153 -5.33 -4.68 13.28
CA ASP A 153 -5.28 -3.24 13.00
C ASP A 153 -6.49 -2.50 13.61
N MET A 154 -7.69 -3.09 13.54
CA MET A 154 -8.87 -2.55 14.22
C MET A 154 -8.67 -2.50 15.73
N ALA A 155 -8.12 -3.57 16.32
CA ALA A 155 -7.83 -3.62 17.74
C ALA A 155 -6.74 -2.61 18.14
N SER A 156 -5.61 -2.60 17.43
CA SER A 156 -4.48 -1.70 17.67
C SER A 156 -4.90 -0.24 17.53
N THR A 157 -5.73 0.10 16.55
CA THR A 157 -6.29 1.46 16.39
C THR A 157 -7.19 1.85 17.58
N LYS A 158 -8.05 0.94 18.06
CA LYS A 158 -8.86 1.18 19.27
C LYS A 158 -7.96 1.39 20.49
N PHE A 159 -6.92 0.57 20.67
CA PHE A 159 -5.95 0.72 21.75
C PHE A 159 -5.19 2.05 21.69
N LYS A 160 -4.68 2.43 20.50
CA LYS A 160 -3.99 3.71 20.27
C LYS A 160 -4.90 4.90 20.61
N ARG A 161 -6.17 4.87 20.21
CA ARG A 161 -7.16 5.92 20.55
C ARG A 161 -7.46 5.99 22.05
N MET A 162 -7.65 4.85 22.71
CA MET A 162 -7.86 4.79 24.16
C MET A 162 -6.64 5.34 24.90
N LEU A 163 -5.43 4.94 24.51
CA LEU A 163 -4.19 5.44 25.09
C LEU A 163 -4.04 6.95 24.89
N ASN A 164 -4.28 7.48 23.69
CA ASN A 164 -4.27 8.92 23.43
C ASN A 164 -5.22 9.70 24.36
N ARG A 165 -6.42 9.18 24.63
CA ARG A 165 -7.38 9.84 25.55
C ARG A 165 -6.82 9.94 26.97
N GLU A 166 -6.22 8.87 27.48
CA GLU A 166 -5.62 8.84 28.82
C GLU A 166 -4.37 9.73 28.90
N LEU A 167 -3.55 9.76 27.85
CA LEU A 167 -2.37 10.60 27.76
C LEU A 167 -2.72 12.10 27.70
N SER A 168 -3.81 12.49 27.04
CA SER A 168 -4.32 13.87 27.05
C SER A 168 -4.75 14.28 28.46
N HIS A 169 -5.51 13.42 29.16
CA HIS A 169 -5.88 13.68 30.55
C HIS A 169 -4.65 13.79 31.46
N LEU A 170 -3.66 12.92 31.30
CA LEU A 170 -2.39 12.96 32.05
C LEU A 170 -1.58 14.24 31.78
N SER A 171 -1.60 14.74 30.53
CA SER A 171 -0.92 15.98 30.14
C SER A 171 -1.51 17.20 30.85
N GLU A 172 -2.84 17.28 30.96
CA GLU A 172 -3.55 18.38 31.60
C GLU A 172 -3.39 18.42 33.13
N MET A 173 -3.16 17.25 33.76
CA MET A 173 -3.09 17.14 35.22
C MET A 173 -1.85 17.80 35.85
N SER A 174 -0.70 17.80 35.17
CA SER A 174 0.53 18.40 35.72
C SER A 174 1.62 18.58 34.68
N ARG A 175 2.58 19.46 34.97
CA ARG A 175 3.75 19.68 34.10
C ARG A 175 4.65 18.43 33.97
N SER A 176 4.72 17.60 35.01
CA SER A 176 5.36 16.28 34.96
C SER A 176 4.53 15.27 34.16
N GLY A 177 3.20 15.32 34.30
CA GLY A 177 2.27 14.51 33.52
C GLY A 177 2.36 14.80 32.02
N ASN A 178 2.53 16.08 31.64
CA ASN A 178 2.79 16.46 30.25
C ASN A 178 4.09 15.85 29.71
N GLN A 179 5.19 15.87 30.47
CA GLN A 179 6.46 15.27 30.02
C GLN A 179 6.36 13.74 29.86
N VAL A 180 5.66 13.07 30.77
CA VAL A 180 5.42 11.62 30.69
C VAL A 180 4.51 11.30 29.51
N SER A 181 3.47 12.10 29.30
CA SER A 181 2.55 11.96 28.17
C SER A 181 3.27 12.13 26.83
N GLU A 182 4.10 13.17 26.69
CA GLU A 182 4.95 13.37 25.50
C GLU A 182 5.92 12.20 25.30
N TYR A 183 6.53 11.66 26.36
CA TYR A 183 7.43 10.51 26.24
C TYR A 183 6.70 9.27 25.76
N ILE A 184 5.56 8.92 26.38
CA ILE A 184 4.80 7.72 26.02
C ILE A 184 4.24 7.85 24.59
N SER A 185 3.67 9.01 24.24
CA SER A 185 3.13 9.26 22.91
C SER A 185 4.22 9.17 21.83
N ASN A 186 5.39 9.77 22.03
CA ASN A 186 6.46 9.70 21.03
C ASN A 186 7.16 8.33 20.94
N THR A 187 7.05 7.48 21.97
CA THR A 187 7.76 6.19 22.04
C THR A 187 6.89 5.00 21.65
N PHE A 188 5.61 5.00 22.04
CA PHE A 188 4.72 3.84 21.91
C PHE A 188 3.52 4.07 20.97
N LEU A 189 3.34 5.29 20.45
CA LEU A 189 2.31 5.59 19.46
C LEU A 189 2.95 6.01 18.13
N ASP A 190 2.51 5.38 17.05
CA ASP A 190 2.83 5.85 15.70
C ASP A 190 2.13 7.18 15.45
N LYS A 191 2.86 8.14 14.89
CA LYS A 191 2.28 9.41 14.43
C LYS A 191 1.49 9.19 13.14
N GLN A 192 0.32 8.57 13.22
CA GLN A 192 -0.61 8.47 12.09
C GLN A 192 -1.53 9.71 12.03
N ASN A 193 -1.57 10.33 10.84
CA ASN A 193 -2.66 11.18 10.32
C ASN A 193 -3.00 12.57 10.90
N GLU A 194 -2.14 13.23 11.69
CA GLU A 194 -2.32 14.68 11.92
C GLU A 194 -1.58 15.53 10.88
N LEU A 195 -2.16 15.66 9.68
CA LEU A 195 -1.93 16.82 8.81
C LEU A 195 -3.23 17.58 8.65
N GLU A 196 -3.52 18.51 9.56
CA GLU A 196 -4.39 19.63 9.23
C GLU A 196 -3.75 20.42 8.08
N LEU A 197 -4.54 20.61 7.02
CA LEU A 197 -4.21 21.42 5.84
C LEU A 197 -3.84 22.86 6.26
N PRO A 198 -2.77 23.47 5.74
CA PRO A 198 -2.44 24.85 6.08
C PRO A 198 -3.37 25.85 5.36
N CYS A 199 -4.14 26.62 6.13
CA CYS A 199 -4.63 27.94 5.72
C CYS A 199 -3.64 29.05 6.17
N PRO A 200 -3.61 30.23 5.53
CA PRO A 200 -2.39 31.05 5.51
C PRO A 200 -2.23 32.01 6.71
N VAL A 201 -0.96 32.11 7.15
CA VAL A 201 -0.28 33.18 7.92
C VAL A 201 -0.44 33.24 9.44
N SER A 202 0.68 33.00 10.17
CA SER A 202 1.36 34.04 10.98
C SER A 202 2.77 33.62 11.45
N LYS A 203 3.60 34.63 11.74
CA LYS A 203 5.07 34.65 11.68
C LYS A 203 5.79 33.86 12.79
N PRO A 204 6.99 33.29 12.53
CA PRO A 204 7.81 32.66 13.56
C PRO A 204 8.67 33.68 14.33
N ARG A 205 8.82 33.45 15.64
CA ARG A 205 9.66 34.25 16.55
C ARG A 205 10.98 33.48 16.80
N GLU A 206 12.09 34.16 16.53
CA GLU A 206 13.45 33.61 16.60
C GLU A 206 13.89 33.19 18.01
N ARG A 207 14.62 32.07 18.11
CA ARG A 207 15.50 31.77 19.25
C ARG A 207 16.88 31.33 18.76
N LYS A 208 17.90 32.05 19.26
CA LYS A 208 19.33 31.93 18.97
C LYS A 208 19.90 30.54 19.30
N ARG A 209 20.66 29.99 18.35
CA ARG A 209 21.56 28.83 18.51
C ARG A 209 22.81 29.20 19.31
N ARG A 210 23.25 28.30 20.21
CA ARG A 210 24.64 28.23 20.69
C ARG A 210 25.31 27.01 20.07
N GLN A 211 26.51 27.24 19.52
CA GLN A 211 27.40 26.24 18.93
C GLN A 211 27.96 25.32 20.01
N GLY A 212 28.05 24.02 19.70
CA GLY A 212 28.73 22.99 20.47
C GLY A 212 29.27 21.94 19.50
N GLN A 213 30.54 21.58 19.72
CA GLN A 213 31.46 20.87 18.82
C GLN A 213 30.99 19.48 18.36
N GLN A 214 31.19 19.18 17.08
CA GLN A 214 31.11 17.83 16.52
C GLN A 214 32.40 17.05 16.83
N GLN A 215 32.28 16.00 17.63
CA GLN A 215 33.24 14.89 17.62
C GLN A 215 32.75 13.84 16.63
N GLN A 216 33.64 13.48 15.70
CA GLN A 216 33.50 12.36 14.78
C GLN A 216 33.43 11.05 15.56
N GLY A 217 32.29 10.37 15.50
CA GLY A 217 32.15 8.95 15.79
C GLY A 217 31.67 8.27 14.53
N GLY A 218 32.49 7.37 13.96
CA GLY A 218 32.14 6.60 12.78
C GLY A 218 30.94 5.69 13.08
N MET A 219 29.83 5.92 12.36
CA MET A 219 28.67 5.03 12.33
C MET A 219 28.64 4.35 10.96
N MET A 220 28.38 3.05 10.92
CA MET A 220 28.19 2.26 9.69
C MET A 220 27.10 2.89 8.82
N THR A 221 27.49 3.76 7.90
CA THR A 221 26.59 4.56 7.04
C THR A 221 27.13 4.69 5.62
N GLN A 222 27.97 3.75 5.21
CA GLN A 222 28.36 3.64 3.82
C GLN A 222 27.35 2.73 3.13
N ILE A 223 26.41 3.32 2.40
CA ILE A 223 25.71 2.60 1.33
C ILE A 223 26.79 2.31 0.29
N SER A 224 27.25 1.06 0.24
CA SER A 224 28.20 0.55 -0.75
C SER A 224 27.53 0.52 -2.13
N GLY A 225 27.27 1.69 -2.72
CA GLY A 225 26.52 1.79 -3.98
C GLY A 225 26.54 3.18 -4.62
N VAL A 226 26.74 4.25 -3.85
CA VAL A 226 26.91 5.60 -4.41
C VAL A 226 28.29 5.68 -5.05
N ARG A 227 28.39 5.32 -6.34
CA ARG A 227 29.60 5.54 -7.12
C ARG A 227 29.88 7.04 -7.10
N LYS A 228 31.07 7.41 -6.65
CA LYS A 228 31.51 8.81 -6.68
C LYS A 228 31.66 9.22 -8.15
N VAL A 229 30.60 9.77 -8.73
CA VAL A 229 30.61 10.21 -10.13
C VAL A 229 31.71 11.26 -10.25
N SER A 230 32.69 11.00 -11.12
CA SER A 230 33.71 11.99 -11.45
C SER A 230 33.01 13.24 -11.95
N HIS A 231 33.04 14.31 -11.15
CA HIS A 231 32.43 15.59 -11.47
C HIS A 231 32.75 15.96 -12.92
N THR A 232 31.76 15.90 -13.80
CA THR A 232 31.80 16.71 -15.00
C THR A 232 31.88 18.16 -14.51
N PRO A 233 32.76 19.00 -15.07
CA PRO A 233 32.91 20.35 -14.59
C PRO A 233 31.52 21.01 -14.58
N SER A 234 31.15 21.57 -13.42
CA SER A 234 30.00 22.46 -13.26
C SER A 234 29.87 23.29 -14.52
N ILE A 235 28.65 23.38 -15.05
CA ILE A 235 28.30 24.23 -16.19
C ILE A 235 28.33 25.70 -15.72
N SER A 236 29.42 26.11 -15.08
CA SER A 236 29.75 27.50 -14.80
C SER A 236 30.36 28.08 -16.06
N GLY A 237 29.53 28.69 -16.91
CA GLY A 237 29.99 29.71 -17.85
C GLY A 237 29.69 29.53 -19.35
N SER A 238 28.70 28.73 -19.75
CA SER A 238 28.25 28.69 -21.16
C SER A 238 26.79 29.13 -21.25
N THR A 239 26.50 29.99 -22.23
CA THR A 239 25.18 30.35 -22.79
C THR A 239 24.11 29.30 -22.47
N GLY A 240 23.00 29.73 -21.86
CA GLY A 240 22.04 28.85 -21.19
C GLY A 240 21.59 27.65 -22.01
N ASN A 241 21.81 26.44 -21.47
CA ASN A 241 21.21 25.21 -21.99
C ASN A 241 19.69 25.33 -21.87
N ARG A 242 19.01 25.47 -23.01
CA ARG A 242 17.56 25.61 -23.07
C ARG A 242 16.80 24.42 -22.46
N PHE A 243 17.40 23.23 -22.49
CA PHE A 243 16.77 21.96 -22.08
C PHE A 243 17.48 21.27 -20.91
N GLY A 244 18.33 21.98 -20.17
CA GLY A 244 19.11 21.41 -19.05
C GLY A 244 20.29 20.52 -19.47
N VAL A 245 20.28 19.96 -20.69
CA VAL A 245 21.36 19.14 -21.27
C VAL A 245 22.06 19.85 -22.43
N LYS A 246 23.33 19.49 -22.68
CA LYS A 246 24.08 19.98 -23.84
C LYS A 246 23.81 19.03 -25.01
N THR A 247 23.36 19.55 -26.13
CA THR A 247 23.15 18.78 -27.38
C THR A 247 23.41 19.66 -28.59
N ASP A 248 23.90 19.08 -29.68
CA ASP A 248 23.99 19.73 -30.99
C ASP A 248 22.69 19.62 -31.81
N GLN A 249 21.70 18.86 -31.32
CA GLN A 249 20.40 18.61 -31.96
C GLN A 249 19.25 19.37 -31.30
N GLU A 250 19.48 20.61 -30.84
CA GLU A 250 18.48 21.41 -30.11
C GLU A 250 17.17 21.64 -30.88
N GLU A 251 17.21 21.78 -32.21
CA GLU A 251 16.00 21.99 -33.03
C GLU A 251 15.11 20.75 -33.08
N LEU A 252 15.71 19.56 -33.25
CA LEU A 252 14.98 18.29 -33.25
C LEU A 252 14.42 18.00 -31.86
N LEU A 253 15.23 18.20 -30.82
CA LEU A 253 14.79 18.07 -29.43
C LEU A 253 13.64 19.03 -29.11
N SER A 254 13.71 20.28 -29.56
CA SER A 254 12.62 21.25 -29.36
C SER A 254 11.31 20.76 -29.98
N LYS A 255 11.37 20.08 -31.13
CA LYS A 255 10.20 19.55 -31.81
C LYS A 255 9.61 18.34 -31.08
N ASP A 256 10.45 17.42 -30.60
CA ASP A 256 9.97 16.28 -29.82
C ASP A 256 9.31 16.74 -28.50
N LEU A 257 9.87 17.76 -27.85
CA LEU A 257 9.34 18.31 -26.59
C LEU A 257 8.04 19.12 -26.76
N GLU A 258 7.58 19.43 -27.97
CA GLU A 258 6.23 19.99 -28.18
C GLU A 258 5.13 19.02 -27.70
N ASP A 259 5.44 17.72 -27.67
CA ASP A 259 4.55 16.66 -27.21
C ASP A 259 4.74 16.33 -25.71
N ILE A 260 5.45 17.16 -24.92
CA ILE A 260 5.68 16.93 -23.49
C ILE A 260 4.38 16.73 -22.69
N ASN A 261 3.30 17.39 -23.11
CA ASN A 261 1.97 17.35 -22.51
C ASN A 261 1.04 16.33 -23.21
N LYS A 262 1.57 15.38 -23.99
CA LYS A 262 0.78 14.34 -24.66
C LYS A 262 1.19 12.94 -24.22
N TRP A 263 0.20 12.04 -24.15
CA TRP A 263 0.45 10.61 -24.03
C TRP A 263 1.13 10.09 -25.29
N GLY A 264 2.12 9.20 -25.14
CA GLY A 264 2.86 8.64 -26.28
C GLY A 264 3.97 9.55 -26.83
N LEU A 265 4.49 10.50 -26.04
CA LEU A 265 5.76 11.17 -26.33
C LEU A 265 6.83 10.11 -26.64
N ASN A 266 7.53 10.25 -27.76
CA ASN A 266 8.57 9.31 -28.13
C ASN A 266 9.86 9.58 -27.32
N ILE A 267 9.92 8.98 -26.14
CA ILE A 267 11.04 9.12 -25.20
C ILE A 267 12.37 8.58 -25.76
N PHE A 268 12.32 7.62 -26.69
CA PHE A 268 13.51 7.08 -27.36
C PHE A 268 14.19 8.15 -28.23
N LYS A 269 13.42 8.93 -28.99
CA LYS A 269 13.96 10.07 -29.76
C LYS A 269 14.54 11.16 -28.87
N VAL A 270 13.88 11.44 -27.74
CA VAL A 270 14.41 12.37 -26.74
C VAL A 270 15.78 11.88 -26.24
N ALA A 271 15.94 10.58 -25.98
CA ALA A 271 17.23 10.02 -25.57
C ALA A 271 18.31 10.16 -26.65
N GLU A 272 17.97 9.86 -27.91
CA GLU A 272 18.89 10.04 -29.06
C GLU A 272 19.37 11.49 -29.16
N HIS A 273 18.44 12.44 -29.14
CA HIS A 273 18.73 13.87 -29.30
C HIS A 273 19.36 14.53 -28.06
N THR A 274 19.45 13.83 -26.93
CA THR A 274 20.05 14.32 -25.68
C THR A 274 21.37 13.63 -25.32
N HIS A 275 21.91 12.81 -26.23
CA HIS A 275 23.08 11.95 -25.99
C HIS A 275 22.88 11.00 -24.79
N ASN A 276 21.76 10.27 -24.78
CA ASN A 276 21.32 9.40 -23.69
C ASN A 276 21.22 10.12 -22.34
N ARG A 277 20.61 11.32 -22.35
CA ARG A 277 20.23 12.06 -21.13
C ARG A 277 18.72 12.39 -21.07
N PRO A 278 17.84 11.41 -21.37
CA PRO A 278 16.40 11.66 -21.43
C PRO A 278 15.83 12.12 -20.08
N LEU A 279 16.26 11.55 -18.95
CA LEU A 279 15.69 11.85 -17.64
C LEU A 279 15.97 13.28 -17.24
N THR A 280 17.21 13.75 -17.42
CA THR A 280 17.57 15.14 -17.11
C THR A 280 16.77 16.12 -17.98
N CYS A 281 16.66 15.85 -19.28
CA CYS A 281 15.95 16.71 -20.23
C CYS A 281 14.45 16.80 -19.92
N ILE A 282 13.81 15.65 -19.71
CA ILE A 282 12.37 15.56 -19.43
C ILE A 282 12.04 16.23 -18.10
N MET A 283 12.79 15.93 -17.05
CA MET A 283 12.59 16.54 -15.74
C MET A 283 12.80 18.05 -15.78
N TYR A 284 13.81 18.53 -16.49
CA TYR A 284 14.03 19.96 -16.69
C TYR A 284 12.84 20.63 -17.37
N THR A 285 12.33 20.02 -18.45
CA THR A 285 11.19 20.53 -19.22
C THR A 285 9.91 20.52 -18.37
N ILE A 286 9.62 19.43 -17.65
CA ILE A 286 8.47 19.33 -16.75
C ILE A 286 8.53 20.38 -15.63
N PHE A 287 9.70 20.61 -15.03
CA PHE A 287 9.87 21.60 -13.98
C PHE A 287 9.72 23.04 -14.47
N GLN A 288 10.02 23.30 -15.75
CA GLN A 288 9.73 24.57 -16.40
C GLN A 288 8.24 24.73 -16.70
N GLU A 289 7.62 23.71 -17.32
CA GLU A 289 6.21 23.72 -17.71
C GLU A 289 5.28 23.91 -16.52
N ARG A 290 5.58 23.25 -15.40
CA ARG A 290 4.83 23.35 -14.14
C ARG A 290 5.33 24.47 -13.21
N ASP A 291 6.33 25.24 -13.63
CA ASP A 291 6.93 26.34 -12.85
C ASP A 291 7.46 25.95 -11.45
N LEU A 292 7.79 24.66 -11.25
CA LEU A 292 8.19 24.10 -9.95
C LEU A 292 9.50 24.69 -9.44
N MET A 293 10.45 25.00 -10.35
CA MET A 293 11.70 25.65 -9.98
C MET A 293 11.48 27.01 -9.31
N ARG A 294 10.55 27.83 -9.84
CA ARG A 294 10.24 29.14 -9.28
C ARG A 294 9.48 29.00 -7.97
N THR A 295 8.43 28.17 -7.96
CA THR A 295 7.57 27.92 -6.79
C THR A 295 8.37 27.47 -5.57
N PHE A 296 9.30 26.53 -5.76
CA PHE A 296 10.12 25.98 -4.68
C PHE A 296 11.51 26.61 -4.55
N LYS A 297 11.78 27.66 -5.34
CA LYS A 297 13.05 28.41 -5.34
C LYS A 297 14.26 27.50 -5.56
N ILE A 298 14.17 26.57 -6.50
CA ILE A 298 15.24 25.63 -6.85
C ILE A 298 16.18 26.33 -7.83
N PRO A 299 17.46 26.58 -7.49
CA PRO A 299 18.41 27.14 -8.44
C PRO A 299 18.61 26.18 -9.60
N THR A 300 18.60 26.70 -10.84
CA THR A 300 18.73 25.90 -12.07
C THR A 300 20.00 25.06 -12.08
N ASP A 301 21.11 25.62 -11.60
CA ASP A 301 22.41 24.91 -11.52
C ASP A 301 22.36 23.74 -10.52
N THR A 302 21.74 23.92 -9.34
CA THR A 302 21.51 22.84 -8.37
C THR A 302 20.60 21.75 -8.94
N PHE A 303 19.55 22.14 -9.67
CA PHE A 303 18.64 21.19 -10.32
C PHE A 303 19.34 20.34 -11.37
N VAL A 304 20.06 20.97 -12.31
CA VAL A 304 20.79 20.25 -13.35
C VAL A 304 21.89 19.37 -12.75
N THR A 305 22.60 19.85 -11.73
CA THR A 305 23.63 19.05 -11.02
C THR A 305 23.03 17.80 -10.37
N PHE A 306 21.90 17.95 -9.66
CA PHE A 306 21.19 16.81 -9.08
C PHE A 306 20.71 15.84 -10.16
N MET A 307 20.04 16.32 -11.21
CA MET A 307 19.48 15.45 -12.26
C MET A 307 20.54 14.68 -13.04
N LEU A 308 21.68 15.32 -13.38
CA LEU A 308 22.81 14.63 -14.02
C LEU A 308 23.43 13.59 -13.09
N THR A 309 23.48 13.87 -11.79
CA THR A 309 23.98 12.91 -10.79
C THR A 309 23.03 11.72 -10.63
N LEU A 310 21.72 11.97 -10.55
CA LEU A 310 20.67 10.96 -10.48
C LEU A 310 20.68 10.06 -11.72
N GLU A 311 20.67 10.65 -12.91
CA GLU A 311 20.72 9.91 -14.18
C GLU A 311 22.04 9.13 -14.33
N GLY A 312 23.14 9.60 -13.76
CA GLY A 312 24.40 8.86 -13.69
C GLY A 312 24.40 7.63 -12.78
N HIS A 313 23.39 7.48 -11.91
CA HIS A 313 23.20 6.29 -11.05
C HIS A 313 22.22 5.27 -11.65
N TYR A 314 21.57 5.58 -12.77
CA TYR A 314 20.89 4.56 -13.56
C TYR A 314 21.91 3.80 -14.42
N HIS A 315 21.83 2.48 -14.43
CA HIS A 315 22.81 1.62 -15.09
C HIS A 315 22.51 1.55 -16.59
N SER A 316 23.44 2.02 -17.42
CA SER A 316 23.28 2.03 -18.88
C SER A 316 23.37 0.64 -19.51
N ASP A 317 23.92 -0.33 -18.79
CA ASP A 317 24.03 -1.74 -19.16
C ASP A 317 22.78 -2.57 -18.79
N VAL A 318 21.84 -1.99 -18.06
CA VAL A 318 20.52 -2.58 -17.77
C VAL A 318 19.55 -2.19 -18.89
N ALA A 319 18.89 -3.19 -19.51
CA ALA A 319 18.17 -3.00 -20.76
C ALA A 319 16.87 -2.19 -20.61
N TYR A 320 16.12 -2.42 -19.53
CA TYR A 320 14.83 -1.80 -19.25
C TYR A 320 14.90 -0.80 -18.09
N HIS A 321 15.24 -1.23 -16.87
CA HIS A 321 15.23 -0.38 -15.66
C HIS A 321 16.43 0.58 -15.60
N ASN A 322 16.52 1.47 -16.59
CA ASN A 322 17.53 2.50 -16.74
C ASN A 322 16.89 3.90 -16.80
N SER A 323 17.68 4.96 -17.05
CA SER A 323 17.17 6.34 -17.00
C SER A 323 16.12 6.64 -18.07
N LEU A 324 16.04 5.86 -19.14
CA LEU A 324 15.01 5.99 -20.16
C LEU A 324 13.64 5.63 -19.61
N HIS A 325 13.54 4.51 -18.88
CA HIS A 325 12.31 4.07 -18.22
C HIS A 325 11.88 5.09 -17.18
N ALA A 326 12.81 5.53 -16.33
CA ALA A 326 12.54 6.59 -15.36
C ALA A 326 12.03 7.89 -16.01
N ALA A 327 12.54 8.26 -17.19
CA ALA A 327 12.07 9.42 -17.94
C ALA A 327 10.65 9.22 -18.47
N ASP A 328 10.31 8.02 -18.96
CA ASP A 328 8.97 7.68 -19.44
C ASP A 328 7.94 7.68 -18.30
N VAL A 329 8.28 7.09 -17.14
CA VAL A 329 7.42 7.10 -15.95
C VAL A 329 7.23 8.52 -15.41
N ALA A 330 8.29 9.33 -15.35
CA ALA A 330 8.18 10.73 -14.93
C ALA A 330 7.30 11.57 -15.87
N GLN A 331 7.42 11.38 -17.19
CA GLN A 331 6.59 12.07 -18.16
C GLN A 331 5.15 11.56 -18.13
N SER A 332 4.93 10.26 -18.02
CA SER A 332 3.60 9.66 -17.91
C SER A 332 2.88 10.15 -16.63
N THR A 333 3.59 10.18 -15.50
CA THR A 333 3.09 10.77 -14.24
C THR A 333 2.74 12.25 -14.43
N HIS A 334 3.57 13.00 -15.15
CA HIS A 334 3.27 14.39 -15.50
C HIS A 334 1.98 14.51 -16.32
N ILE A 335 1.67 13.60 -17.25
CA ILE A 335 0.39 13.63 -17.99
C ILE A 335 -0.79 13.31 -17.06
N LEU A 336 -0.67 12.27 -16.23
CA LEU A 336 -1.75 11.85 -15.33
C LEU A 336 -2.08 12.90 -14.27
N LEU A 337 -1.10 13.69 -13.83
CA LEU A 337 -1.33 14.85 -12.95
C LEU A 337 -2.12 15.99 -13.63
N SER A 338 -2.18 16.01 -14.96
CA SER A 338 -2.93 17.00 -15.76
C SER A 338 -4.30 16.49 -16.21
N THR A 339 -4.73 15.31 -15.76
CA THR A 339 -6.05 14.77 -16.07
C THR A 339 -7.15 15.73 -15.58
N PRO A 340 -8.12 16.14 -16.42
CA PRO A 340 -9.18 17.08 -16.06
C PRO A 340 -9.96 16.73 -14.79
N ALA A 341 -10.26 15.45 -14.56
CA ALA A 341 -10.91 14.98 -13.32
C ALA A 341 -10.08 15.27 -12.05
N LEU A 342 -8.79 15.54 -12.18
CA LEU A 342 -7.85 15.83 -11.09
C LEU A 342 -7.42 17.31 -11.07
N ASP A 343 -8.07 18.18 -11.85
CA ASP A 343 -7.73 19.61 -11.90
C ASP A 343 -7.86 20.28 -10.54
N ALA A 344 -6.83 21.05 -10.17
CA ALA A 344 -6.68 21.71 -8.87
C ALA A 344 -6.85 20.80 -7.63
N VAL A 345 -6.84 19.47 -7.79
CA VAL A 345 -6.93 18.54 -6.68
C VAL A 345 -5.64 18.59 -5.89
N PHE A 346 -4.48 18.42 -6.53
CA PHE A 346 -3.17 18.32 -5.86
C PHE A 346 -2.51 19.68 -5.60
N THR A 347 -1.84 19.79 -4.45
CA THR A 347 -0.98 20.94 -4.13
C THR A 347 0.33 20.85 -4.91
N ASP A 348 1.02 21.99 -5.10
CA ASP A 348 2.33 22.02 -5.74
C ASP A 348 3.34 21.06 -5.07
N LEU A 349 3.23 20.84 -3.75
CA LEU A 349 4.15 19.96 -3.01
C LEU A 349 3.88 18.48 -3.31
N GLU A 350 2.62 18.11 -3.51
CA GLU A 350 2.23 16.75 -3.93
C GLU A 350 2.64 16.49 -5.38
N ILE A 351 2.43 17.48 -6.27
CA ILE A 351 2.90 17.43 -7.67
C ILE A 351 4.43 17.26 -7.71
N LEU A 352 5.17 18.08 -6.95
CA LEU A 352 6.63 17.96 -6.83
C LEU A 352 7.03 16.57 -6.33
N ALA A 353 6.34 16.04 -5.32
CA ALA A 353 6.65 14.74 -4.75
C ALA A 353 6.39 13.60 -5.73
N ALA A 354 5.29 13.62 -6.48
CA ALA A 354 4.94 12.57 -7.42
C ALA A 354 5.93 12.50 -8.60
N ILE A 355 6.27 13.66 -9.18
CA ILE A 355 7.25 13.75 -10.27
C ILE A 355 8.64 13.35 -9.77
N PHE A 356 9.02 13.77 -8.56
CA PHE A 356 10.29 13.34 -7.95
C PHE A 356 10.32 11.84 -7.65
N ALA A 357 9.23 11.27 -7.13
CA ALA A 357 9.12 9.84 -6.87
C ALA A 357 9.30 9.03 -8.16
N ALA A 358 8.57 9.39 -9.23
CA ALA A 358 8.71 8.76 -10.54
C ALA A 358 10.15 8.83 -11.08
N ALA A 359 10.84 9.96 -10.90
CA ALA A 359 12.22 10.11 -11.38
C ALA A 359 13.26 9.27 -10.63
N ILE A 360 12.99 8.86 -9.38
CA ILE A 360 13.93 8.08 -8.55
C ILE A 360 13.50 6.63 -8.35
N HIS A 361 12.31 6.22 -8.83
CA HIS A 361 11.68 4.98 -8.36
C HIS A 361 12.50 3.72 -8.59
N ASP A 362 13.40 3.75 -9.59
CA ASP A 362 14.28 2.64 -10.00
C ASP A 362 15.79 2.99 -9.98
N VAL A 363 16.20 4.07 -9.33
CA VAL A 363 17.60 4.49 -9.36
C VAL A 363 18.51 3.41 -8.78
N ASP A 364 19.62 3.08 -9.48
CA ASP A 364 20.56 2.03 -9.10
C ASP A 364 19.97 0.59 -9.18
N HIS A 365 18.95 0.37 -10.02
CA HIS A 365 18.41 -0.97 -10.29
C HIS A 365 19.45 -1.90 -10.98
N PRO A 366 19.71 -3.11 -10.44
CA PRO A 366 20.79 -4.01 -10.91
C PRO A 366 20.41 -4.92 -12.10
N GLY A 367 19.20 -4.74 -12.64
CA GLY A 367 18.66 -5.52 -13.75
C GLY A 367 18.21 -6.93 -13.36
N VAL A 368 17.81 -7.13 -12.10
CA VAL A 368 17.32 -8.41 -11.55
C VAL A 368 16.25 -8.15 -10.50
N SER A 369 15.32 -9.09 -10.31
CA SER A 369 14.18 -8.94 -9.39
C SER A 369 14.56 -9.03 -7.90
N ASN A 370 13.66 -8.54 -7.03
CA ASN A 370 13.73 -8.75 -5.58
C ASN A 370 13.94 -10.24 -5.22
N GLN A 371 13.21 -11.16 -5.87
CA GLN A 371 13.33 -12.59 -5.60
C GLN A 371 14.71 -13.15 -5.95
N PHE A 372 15.32 -12.70 -7.05
CA PHE A 372 16.69 -13.08 -7.39
C PHE A 372 17.69 -12.60 -6.33
N LEU A 373 17.54 -11.36 -5.84
CA LEU A 373 18.39 -10.80 -4.79
C LEU A 373 18.29 -11.58 -3.47
N ILE A 374 17.09 -12.04 -3.11
CA ILE A 374 16.81 -12.85 -1.92
C ILE A 374 17.43 -14.25 -2.09
N ASN A 375 17.12 -14.94 -3.20
CA ASN A 375 17.61 -16.30 -3.48
C ASN A 375 19.14 -16.37 -3.52
N THR A 376 19.79 -15.26 -3.85
CA THR A 376 21.26 -15.18 -3.94
C THR A 376 21.92 -14.60 -2.70
N ASN A 377 21.16 -14.35 -1.62
CA ASN A 377 21.64 -13.76 -0.36
C ASN A 377 22.46 -12.48 -0.59
N SER A 378 21.99 -11.62 -1.50
CA SER A 378 22.68 -10.38 -1.85
C SER A 378 22.78 -9.44 -0.64
N GLU A 379 23.77 -8.54 -0.64
CA GLU A 379 23.93 -7.54 0.42
C GLU A 379 22.68 -6.65 0.57
N LEU A 380 22.00 -6.35 -0.55
CA LEU A 380 20.75 -5.58 -0.54
C LEU A 380 19.64 -6.34 0.17
N ALA A 381 19.44 -7.62 -0.14
CA ALA A 381 18.41 -8.45 0.49
C ALA A 381 18.64 -8.54 2.01
N LEU A 382 19.90 -8.77 2.44
CA LEU A 382 20.27 -8.78 3.85
C LEU A 382 20.08 -7.42 4.53
N MET A 383 20.38 -6.32 3.84
CA MET A 383 20.23 -4.96 4.37
C MET A 383 18.76 -4.58 4.59
N TYR A 384 17.88 -5.01 3.68
CA TYR A 384 16.45 -4.68 3.70
C TYR A 384 15.55 -5.80 4.24
N ASN A 385 16.15 -6.90 4.71
CA ASN A 385 15.46 -8.03 5.34
C ASN A 385 14.35 -8.60 4.43
N ASP A 386 14.68 -8.78 3.14
CA ASP A 386 13.83 -9.39 2.12
C ASP A 386 12.49 -8.67 1.81
N GLU A 387 12.23 -7.50 2.42
CA GLU A 387 11.01 -6.71 2.24
C GLU A 387 11.24 -5.50 1.33
N SER A 388 10.59 -5.50 0.15
CA SER A 388 10.68 -4.42 -0.85
C SER A 388 12.12 -3.93 -1.04
N VAL A 389 13.01 -4.89 -1.32
CA VAL A 389 14.47 -4.71 -1.25
C VAL A 389 14.94 -3.59 -2.18
N LEU A 390 14.52 -3.65 -3.44
CA LEU A 390 14.86 -2.67 -4.47
C LEU A 390 14.21 -1.32 -4.18
N GLU A 391 12.93 -1.28 -3.83
CA GLU A 391 12.21 -0.01 -3.64
C GLU A 391 12.77 0.78 -2.44
N ASN A 392 13.16 0.08 -1.37
CA ASN A 392 13.90 0.70 -0.26
C ASN A 392 15.28 1.20 -0.68
N HIS A 393 15.98 0.47 -1.56
CA HIS A 393 17.28 0.86 -2.11
C HIS A 393 17.17 2.12 -2.97
N HIS A 394 16.21 2.17 -3.89
CA HIS A 394 15.93 3.31 -4.77
C HIS A 394 15.67 4.59 -3.95
N LEU A 395 14.86 4.49 -2.90
CA LEU A 395 14.63 5.57 -1.95
C LEU A 395 15.91 6.01 -1.22
N ALA A 396 16.69 5.05 -0.72
CA ALA A 396 17.92 5.34 0.02
C ALA A 396 18.92 6.10 -0.87
N VAL A 397 19.14 5.63 -2.10
CA VAL A 397 20.01 6.25 -3.09
C VAL A 397 19.47 7.63 -3.48
N GLY A 398 18.23 7.74 -3.94
CA GLY A 398 17.64 9.01 -4.41
C GLY A 398 17.72 10.13 -3.37
N PHE A 399 17.43 9.83 -2.09
CA PHE A 399 17.57 10.82 -1.01
C PHE A 399 19.03 11.05 -0.57
N LYS A 400 19.91 10.06 -0.73
CA LYS A 400 21.33 10.21 -0.43
C LYS A 400 22.01 11.17 -1.41
N LEU A 401 21.64 11.13 -2.69
CA LEU A 401 22.20 12.00 -3.73
C LEU A 401 21.95 13.50 -3.46
N LEU A 402 20.88 13.86 -2.74
CA LEU A 402 20.63 15.24 -2.31
C LEU A 402 21.72 15.79 -1.37
N GLN A 403 22.55 14.93 -0.76
CA GLN A 403 23.63 15.32 0.14
C GLN A 403 24.96 15.58 -0.59
N GLU A 404 25.04 15.26 -1.89
CA GLU A 404 26.20 15.58 -2.71
C GLU A 404 26.34 17.09 -2.93
N GLU A 405 27.52 17.52 -3.37
CA GLU A 405 27.82 18.93 -3.60
C GLU A 405 26.85 19.52 -4.64
N ASN A 406 26.17 20.60 -4.27
CA ASN A 406 25.20 21.31 -5.13
C ASN A 406 24.03 20.43 -5.64
N CYS A 407 23.61 19.44 -4.87
CA CYS A 407 22.51 18.53 -5.24
C CYS A 407 21.22 18.70 -4.41
N ASP A 408 21.19 19.50 -3.33
CA ASP A 408 19.97 19.68 -2.50
C ASP A 408 18.93 20.57 -3.21
N ILE A 409 18.18 20.01 -4.14
CA ILE A 409 17.07 20.68 -4.83
C ILE A 409 15.93 21.08 -3.88
N PHE A 410 15.92 20.57 -2.64
CA PHE A 410 14.93 20.90 -1.63
C PHE A 410 15.46 21.91 -0.60
N GLN A 411 16.67 22.46 -0.75
CA GLN A 411 17.33 23.32 0.25
C GLN A 411 16.46 24.48 0.76
N ASN A 412 15.58 25.02 -0.07
CA ASN A 412 14.72 26.16 0.23
C ASN A 412 13.32 25.79 0.77
N LEU A 413 13.00 24.49 0.87
CA LEU A 413 11.77 24.03 1.51
C LEU A 413 11.85 24.19 3.04
N SER A 414 10.72 24.52 3.66
CA SER A 414 10.61 24.50 5.12
C SER A 414 10.80 23.08 5.67
N LYS A 415 11.17 22.95 6.96
CA LYS A 415 11.32 21.64 7.61
C LYS A 415 10.05 20.79 7.51
N LYS A 416 8.87 21.39 7.68
CA LYS A 416 7.57 20.70 7.56
C LYS A 416 7.36 20.20 6.12
N GLN A 417 7.63 21.04 5.11
CA GLN A 417 7.53 20.64 3.70
C GLN A 417 8.51 19.49 3.36
N LYS A 418 9.77 19.56 3.81
CA LYS A 418 10.73 18.45 3.61
C LYS A 418 10.25 17.14 4.22
N GLN A 419 9.67 17.20 5.43
CA GLN A 419 9.12 16.02 6.10
C GLN A 419 7.91 15.45 5.37
N THR A 420 6.97 16.31 4.96
CA THR A 420 5.80 15.91 4.19
C THR A 420 6.20 15.31 2.84
N LEU A 421 7.02 16.02 2.05
CA LEU A 421 7.53 15.53 0.76
C LEU A 421 8.22 14.18 0.91
N ARG A 422 9.12 14.04 1.89
CA ARG A 422 9.82 12.77 2.12
C ARG A 422 8.86 11.63 2.40
N ARG A 423 7.82 11.86 3.22
CA ARG A 423 6.81 10.84 3.51
C ARG A 423 6.05 10.42 2.25
N MET A 424 5.56 11.39 1.47
CA MET A 424 4.81 11.11 0.25
C MET A 424 5.65 10.33 -0.77
N VAL A 425 6.91 10.73 -0.97
CA VAL A 425 7.83 10.03 -1.89
C VAL A 425 8.11 8.60 -1.44
N ILE A 426 8.32 8.37 -0.14
CA ILE A 426 8.48 7.01 0.41
C ILE A 426 7.23 6.17 0.13
N ASP A 427 6.04 6.71 0.43
CA ASP A 427 4.77 6.01 0.24
C ASP A 427 4.53 5.64 -1.25
N MET A 428 4.94 6.51 -2.18
CA MET A 428 4.81 6.30 -3.63
C MET A 428 5.83 5.30 -4.19
N VAL A 429 7.12 5.42 -3.86
CA VAL A 429 8.13 4.47 -4.39
C VAL A 429 7.95 3.07 -3.78
N LEU A 430 7.58 2.94 -2.50
CA LEU A 430 7.24 1.61 -1.96
C LEU A 430 5.97 1.01 -2.59
N ALA A 431 5.15 1.82 -3.25
CA ALA A 431 3.98 1.32 -3.98
C ALA A 431 4.33 0.75 -5.36
N THR A 432 5.54 1.00 -5.90
CA THR A 432 5.98 0.41 -7.17
C THR A 432 6.49 -1.03 -7.00
N ASP A 433 6.56 -1.54 -5.77
CA ASP A 433 6.77 -2.97 -5.53
C ASP A 433 5.58 -3.77 -6.08
N MET A 434 5.82 -4.55 -7.12
CA MET A 434 4.80 -5.31 -7.83
C MET A 434 4.08 -6.34 -6.94
N SER A 435 4.68 -6.77 -5.82
CA SER A 435 4.00 -7.62 -4.83
C SER A 435 2.82 -6.91 -4.14
N LYS A 436 2.79 -5.58 -4.17
CA LYS A 436 1.72 -4.75 -3.58
C LYS A 436 0.59 -4.42 -4.54
N HIS A 437 0.71 -4.80 -5.83
CA HIS A 437 -0.26 -4.47 -6.88
C HIS A 437 -1.71 -4.78 -6.47
N MET A 438 -1.99 -5.96 -5.91
CA MET A 438 -3.37 -6.35 -5.54
C MET A 438 -3.93 -5.51 -4.40
N SER A 439 -3.09 -5.06 -3.46
CA SER A 439 -3.51 -4.14 -2.40
C SER A 439 -3.85 -2.77 -2.96
N LEU A 440 -3.04 -2.26 -3.89
CA LEU A 440 -3.29 -0.97 -4.55
C LEU A 440 -4.57 -1.01 -5.37
N MET A 441 -4.80 -2.12 -6.09
CA MET A 441 -6.03 -2.38 -6.83
C MET A 441 -7.27 -2.38 -5.93
N ALA A 442 -7.21 -3.04 -4.77
CA ALA A 442 -8.33 -3.07 -3.83
C ALA A 442 -8.64 -1.67 -3.27
N ASP A 443 -7.61 -0.91 -2.90
CA ASP A 443 -7.75 0.48 -2.45
C ASP A 443 -8.36 1.36 -3.56
N LEU A 444 -7.89 1.22 -4.80
CA LEU A 444 -8.37 2.00 -5.95
C LEU A 444 -9.83 1.68 -6.27
N LYS A 445 -10.22 0.40 -6.28
CA LYS A 445 -11.63 -0.01 -6.49
C LYS A 445 -12.55 0.56 -5.42
N THR A 446 -12.15 0.47 -4.15
CA THR A 446 -12.91 1.06 -3.04
C THR A 446 -13.07 2.58 -3.22
N MET A 447 -12.04 3.24 -3.72
CA MET A 447 -12.11 4.67 -4.02
C MET A 447 -13.06 4.99 -5.17
N VAL A 448 -13.09 4.18 -6.24
CA VAL A 448 -14.05 4.34 -7.34
C VAL A 448 -15.48 4.20 -6.84
N GLU A 449 -15.77 3.23 -5.98
CA GLU A 449 -17.10 3.00 -5.41
C GLU A 449 -17.57 4.14 -4.49
N THR A 450 -16.63 4.79 -3.80
CA THR A 450 -16.92 5.86 -2.82
C THR A 450 -16.63 7.27 -3.36
N LYS A 451 -16.30 7.39 -4.65
CA LYS A 451 -15.87 8.66 -5.23
C LYS A 451 -16.95 9.72 -5.14
N LYS A 452 -16.52 10.92 -4.74
CA LYS A 452 -17.35 12.13 -4.77
C LYS A 452 -16.85 13.02 -5.89
N VAL A 453 -17.76 13.51 -6.71
CA VAL A 453 -17.44 14.35 -7.87
C VAL A 453 -18.19 15.67 -7.73
N THR A 454 -17.54 16.78 -8.06
CA THR A 454 -18.17 18.10 -8.12
C THR A 454 -19.15 18.20 -9.29
N SER A 455 -19.96 19.27 -9.33
CA SER A 455 -20.81 19.54 -10.50
C SER A 455 -20.03 19.82 -11.79
N SER A 456 -18.72 20.08 -11.71
CA SER A 456 -17.83 20.27 -12.85
C SER A 456 -17.10 19.00 -13.29
N GLY A 457 -17.36 17.84 -12.66
CA GLY A 457 -16.71 16.58 -13.00
C GLY A 457 -15.36 16.33 -12.31
N VAL A 458 -14.95 17.20 -11.37
CA VAL A 458 -13.66 17.09 -10.66
C VAL A 458 -13.81 16.21 -9.42
N LEU A 459 -12.83 15.34 -9.18
CA LEU A 459 -12.78 14.44 -8.04
C LEU A 459 -12.54 15.19 -6.72
N LEU A 460 -13.35 14.90 -5.70
CA LEU A 460 -13.19 15.46 -4.36
C LEU A 460 -12.44 14.49 -3.46
N LEU A 461 -11.19 14.85 -3.14
CA LEU A 461 -10.35 14.12 -2.20
C LEU A 461 -10.19 14.92 -0.91
N ASP A 462 -11.02 14.59 0.08
CA ASP A 462 -11.25 15.40 1.29
C ASP A 462 -10.08 15.31 2.28
N ASN A 463 -9.30 14.21 2.27
CA ASN A 463 -8.29 13.95 3.27
C ASN A 463 -6.95 13.45 2.67
N TYR A 464 -5.88 13.49 3.46
CA TYR A 464 -4.53 13.09 3.03
C TYR A 464 -4.47 11.62 2.56
N THR A 465 -5.22 10.72 3.19
CA THR A 465 -5.19 9.28 2.87
C THR A 465 -5.70 9.04 1.46
N ASP A 466 -6.85 9.62 1.10
CA ASP A 466 -7.44 9.47 -0.24
C ASP A 466 -6.50 10.05 -1.30
N ARG A 467 -5.95 11.24 -1.03
CA ARG A 467 -4.98 11.90 -1.93
C ARG A 467 -3.73 11.05 -2.14
N MET A 468 -3.21 10.45 -1.07
CA MET A 468 -2.04 9.59 -1.14
C MET A 468 -2.33 8.29 -1.90
N GLN A 469 -3.51 7.69 -1.70
CA GLN A 469 -3.92 6.51 -2.45
C GLN A 469 -4.00 6.78 -3.96
N VAL A 470 -4.53 7.94 -4.39
CA VAL A 470 -4.52 8.33 -5.81
C VAL A 470 -3.08 8.53 -6.31
N LEU A 471 -2.23 9.23 -5.58
CA LEU A 471 -0.85 9.50 -6.00
C LEU A 471 -0.01 8.20 -6.12
N ARG A 472 -0.17 7.26 -5.18
CA ARG A 472 0.48 5.94 -5.23
C ARG A 472 0.03 5.15 -6.47
N ASN A 473 -1.29 5.07 -6.70
CA ASN A 473 -1.84 4.41 -7.87
C ASN A 473 -1.44 5.10 -9.18
N MET A 474 -1.32 6.43 -9.19
CA MET A 474 -0.91 7.19 -10.37
C MET A 474 0.53 6.86 -10.81
N VAL A 475 1.48 6.82 -9.87
CA VAL A 475 2.87 6.44 -10.18
C VAL A 475 2.94 4.97 -10.59
N HIS A 476 2.17 4.10 -9.93
CA HIS A 476 2.05 2.68 -10.32
C HIS A 476 1.45 2.48 -11.72
N CYS A 477 0.43 3.25 -12.09
CA CYS A 477 -0.12 3.25 -13.45
C CYS A 477 0.92 3.75 -14.46
N ALA A 478 1.66 4.82 -14.13
CA ALA A 478 2.71 5.35 -14.99
C ALA A 478 3.84 4.33 -15.22
N ASP A 479 4.21 3.56 -14.20
CA ASP A 479 5.20 2.47 -14.29
C ASP A 479 4.70 1.30 -15.16
N LEU A 480 3.40 0.97 -15.03
CA LEU A 480 2.72 -0.05 -15.84
C LEU A 480 2.06 0.53 -17.11
N SER A 481 2.62 1.60 -17.67
CA SER A 481 2.02 2.33 -18.80
C SER A 481 2.42 1.83 -20.18
N ASN A 482 3.50 1.06 -20.30
CA ASN A 482 4.05 0.68 -21.62
C ASN A 482 3.01 0.05 -22.57
N PRO A 483 2.15 -0.89 -22.11
CA PRO A 483 1.16 -1.51 -22.99
C PRO A 483 0.06 -0.57 -23.47
N THR A 484 -0.06 0.62 -22.88
CA THR A 484 -1.05 1.64 -23.27
C THR A 484 -0.44 2.75 -24.14
N LYS A 485 0.86 2.67 -24.44
CA LYS A 485 1.54 3.58 -25.38
C LYS A 485 1.29 3.13 -26.84
N PRO A 486 1.46 4.01 -27.83
CA PRO A 486 1.45 3.61 -29.24
C PRO A 486 2.32 2.37 -29.51
N LEU A 487 1.84 1.45 -30.34
CA LEU A 487 2.42 0.12 -30.56
C LEU A 487 3.94 0.14 -30.82
N ASP A 488 4.44 1.11 -31.60
CA ASP A 488 5.87 1.23 -31.92
C ASP A 488 6.74 1.53 -30.68
N LEU A 489 6.21 2.24 -29.68
CA LEU A 489 6.88 2.46 -28.41
C LEU A 489 6.75 1.22 -27.53
N TYR A 490 5.55 0.65 -27.44
CA TYR A 490 5.31 -0.54 -26.62
C TYR A 490 6.20 -1.71 -27.04
N ARG A 491 6.36 -1.96 -28.34
CA ARG A 491 7.24 -3.04 -28.83
C ARG A 491 8.70 -2.85 -28.42
N GLN A 492 9.22 -1.62 -28.46
CA GLN A 492 10.58 -1.34 -28.00
C GLN A 492 10.73 -1.57 -26.49
N TRP A 493 9.69 -1.27 -25.71
CA TRP A 493 9.67 -1.58 -24.28
C TRP A 493 9.61 -3.08 -24.00
N THR A 494 8.77 -3.82 -24.74
CA THR A 494 8.70 -5.28 -24.66
C THR A 494 10.06 -5.91 -24.98
N ASP A 495 10.73 -5.48 -26.04
CA ASP A 495 12.05 -6.01 -26.40
C ASP A 495 13.06 -5.80 -25.27
N ARG A 496 13.05 -4.63 -24.62
CA ARG A 496 13.95 -4.29 -23.51
C ARG A 496 13.68 -5.09 -22.23
N ILE A 497 12.42 -5.22 -21.82
CA ILE A 497 12.10 -5.97 -20.60
C ILE A 497 12.38 -7.46 -20.79
N MET A 498 12.11 -8.01 -21.98
CA MET A 498 12.45 -9.40 -22.28
C MET A 498 13.96 -9.62 -22.31
N ASP A 499 14.73 -8.69 -22.89
CA ASP A 499 16.20 -8.74 -22.85
C ASP A 499 16.70 -8.76 -21.39
N GLU A 500 16.15 -7.92 -20.52
CA GLU A 500 16.53 -7.89 -19.11
C GLU A 500 16.17 -9.19 -18.38
N PHE A 501 14.97 -9.75 -18.59
CA PHE A 501 14.58 -11.05 -18.04
C PHE A 501 15.51 -12.17 -18.51
N PHE A 502 15.90 -12.16 -19.79
CA PHE A 502 16.83 -13.16 -20.32
C PHE A 502 18.24 -13.02 -19.73
N HIS A 503 18.70 -11.80 -19.47
CA HIS A 503 19.95 -11.58 -18.75
C HIS A 503 19.88 -12.10 -17.30
N GLN A 504 18.74 -11.94 -16.61
CA GLN A 504 18.56 -12.57 -15.30
C GLN A 504 18.60 -14.10 -15.41
N GLY A 505 17.90 -14.69 -16.37
CA GLY A 505 17.89 -16.14 -16.56
C GLY A 505 19.25 -16.73 -16.92
N ASP A 506 20.06 -16.01 -17.68
CA ASP A 506 21.45 -16.38 -17.95
C ASP A 506 22.28 -16.38 -16.64
N ARG A 507 22.10 -15.38 -15.77
CA ARG A 507 22.76 -15.34 -14.43
C ARG A 507 22.28 -16.46 -13.50
N GLU A 508 21.00 -16.81 -13.53
CA GLU A 508 20.43 -17.95 -12.77
C GLU A 508 21.05 -19.27 -13.25
N ARG A 509 21.13 -19.46 -14.57
CA ARG A 509 21.75 -20.63 -15.19
C ARG A 509 23.23 -20.76 -14.82
N GLU A 510 23.99 -19.66 -14.86
CA GLU A 510 25.42 -19.63 -14.47
C GLU A 510 25.64 -20.01 -13.00
N ARG A 511 24.67 -19.69 -12.13
CA ARG A 511 24.71 -20.00 -10.70
C ARG A 511 24.13 -21.38 -10.36
N GLY A 512 23.66 -22.14 -11.35
CA GLY A 512 23.02 -23.43 -11.13
C GLY A 512 21.67 -23.33 -10.40
N MET A 513 20.99 -22.18 -10.51
CA MET A 513 19.65 -21.96 -9.98
C MET A 513 18.60 -22.43 -10.98
N GLU A 514 17.40 -22.72 -10.48
CA GLU A 514 16.23 -22.86 -11.37
C GLU A 514 15.98 -21.51 -12.05
N ILE A 515 15.79 -21.55 -13.37
CA ILE A 515 15.56 -20.34 -14.16
C ILE A 515 14.13 -19.88 -13.91
N SER A 516 13.99 -18.62 -13.48
CA SER A 516 12.71 -18.02 -13.19
C SER A 516 11.78 -18.09 -14.42
N PRO A 517 10.45 -18.23 -14.20
CA PRO A 517 9.48 -18.11 -15.27
C PRO A 517 9.74 -16.85 -16.10
N MET A 518 9.55 -16.95 -17.40
CA MET A 518 9.82 -15.88 -18.39
C MET A 518 11.28 -15.48 -18.62
N CYS A 519 12.23 -15.97 -17.83
CA CYS A 519 13.64 -15.59 -17.92
C CYS A 519 14.45 -16.53 -18.85
N ASP A 520 13.88 -17.63 -19.36
CA ASP A 520 14.55 -18.48 -20.35
C ASP A 520 14.17 -18.12 -21.79
N LYS A 521 15.13 -17.53 -22.52
CA LYS A 521 15.00 -17.16 -23.94
C LYS A 521 14.67 -18.32 -24.88
N HIS A 522 14.90 -19.57 -24.47
CA HIS A 522 14.63 -20.75 -25.29
C HIS A 522 13.21 -21.27 -25.15
N THR A 523 12.49 -20.90 -24.09
CA THR A 523 11.14 -21.41 -23.78
C THR A 523 10.08 -20.31 -23.69
N ALA A 524 10.50 -19.06 -23.46
CA ALA A 524 9.60 -17.92 -23.36
C ALA A 524 8.84 -17.66 -24.67
N SER A 525 7.51 -17.51 -24.57
CA SER A 525 6.69 -16.99 -25.65
C SER A 525 6.32 -15.54 -25.33
N VAL A 526 7.03 -14.60 -25.95
CA VAL A 526 6.88 -13.16 -25.70
C VAL A 526 5.43 -12.73 -25.89
N GLU A 527 4.80 -13.13 -26.99
CA GLU A 527 3.45 -12.71 -27.35
C GLU A 527 2.40 -13.20 -26.34
N ARG A 528 2.49 -14.47 -25.91
CA ARG A 528 1.59 -15.03 -24.89
C ARG A 528 1.75 -14.31 -23.56
N THR A 529 2.98 -13.98 -23.20
CA THR A 529 3.27 -13.26 -21.96
C THR A 529 2.74 -11.85 -21.98
N GLN A 530 2.89 -11.11 -23.08
CA GLN A 530 2.31 -9.77 -23.19
C GLN A 530 0.78 -9.81 -23.09
N VAL A 531 0.12 -10.78 -23.75
CA VAL A 531 -1.33 -10.95 -23.63
C VAL A 531 -1.74 -11.25 -22.18
N GLY A 532 -1.10 -12.22 -21.53
CA GLY A 532 -1.42 -12.57 -20.14
C GLY A 532 -1.16 -11.43 -19.17
N PHE A 533 -0.04 -10.71 -19.35
CA PHE A 533 0.28 -9.54 -18.54
C PHE A 533 -0.78 -8.43 -18.69
N ILE A 534 -1.26 -8.19 -19.91
CA ILE A 534 -2.34 -7.23 -20.12
C ILE A 534 -3.63 -7.71 -19.44
N ASP A 535 -4.07 -8.94 -19.72
CA ASP A 535 -5.35 -9.45 -19.24
C ASP A 535 -5.44 -9.50 -17.70
N TYR A 536 -4.35 -9.88 -17.02
CA TYR A 536 -4.39 -10.15 -15.58
C TYR A 536 -3.87 -9.00 -14.71
N ILE A 537 -3.05 -8.09 -15.25
CA ILE A 537 -2.39 -7.04 -14.46
C ILE A 537 -2.73 -5.65 -15.00
N VAL A 538 -2.42 -5.38 -16.28
CA VAL A 538 -2.45 -4.01 -16.80
C VAL A 538 -3.86 -3.54 -17.12
N HIS A 539 -4.68 -4.36 -17.77
CA HIS A 539 -6.05 -4.01 -18.10
C HIS A 539 -6.92 -3.77 -16.87
N PRO A 540 -6.96 -4.66 -15.84
CA PRO A 540 -7.75 -4.38 -14.64
C PRO A 540 -7.34 -3.08 -13.94
N LEU A 541 -6.04 -2.78 -13.90
CA LEU A 541 -5.51 -1.54 -13.31
C LEU A 541 -5.97 -0.31 -14.09
N TRP A 542 -5.75 -0.29 -15.39
CA TRP A 542 -6.11 0.86 -16.22
C TRP A 542 -7.63 1.03 -16.37
N GLU A 543 -8.40 -0.05 -16.34
CA GLU A 543 -9.87 -0.02 -16.31
C GLU A 543 -10.35 0.67 -15.03
N THR A 544 -9.83 0.24 -13.87
CA THR A 544 -10.19 0.86 -12.59
C THR A 544 -9.72 2.32 -12.51
N TRP A 545 -8.54 2.64 -13.05
CA TRP A 545 -8.06 4.03 -13.16
C TRP A 545 -8.98 4.87 -14.05
N ALA A 546 -9.35 4.35 -15.22
CA ALA A 546 -10.26 5.03 -16.14
C ALA A 546 -11.64 5.26 -15.53
N ASP A 547 -12.16 4.31 -14.76
CA ASP A 547 -13.40 4.50 -14.01
C ASP A 547 -13.27 5.63 -12.98
N LEU A 548 -12.12 5.78 -12.32
CA LEU A 548 -11.89 6.86 -11.37
C LEU A 548 -11.95 8.24 -12.06
N VAL A 549 -11.26 8.38 -13.20
CA VAL A 549 -11.08 9.66 -13.92
C VAL A 549 -11.96 9.80 -15.17
N HIS A 550 -13.01 8.99 -15.30
CA HIS A 550 -13.85 8.96 -16.49
C HIS A 550 -14.37 10.36 -16.85
N PRO A 551 -14.29 10.78 -18.14
CA PRO A 551 -13.96 9.98 -19.33
C PRO A 551 -12.49 10.05 -19.78
N ASP A 552 -11.60 10.66 -18.99
CA ASP A 552 -10.34 11.21 -19.49
C ASP A 552 -9.30 10.16 -19.97
N ALA A 553 -9.41 8.90 -19.53
CA ALA A 553 -8.46 7.84 -19.86
C ALA A 553 -8.98 6.84 -20.93
N GLN A 554 -10.09 7.13 -21.61
CA GLN A 554 -10.68 6.20 -22.58
C GLN A 554 -9.72 5.87 -23.74
N ASP A 555 -9.06 6.88 -24.32
CA ASP A 555 -8.11 6.67 -25.43
C ASP A 555 -6.93 5.75 -25.01
N ILE A 556 -6.56 5.78 -23.73
CA ILE A 556 -5.51 4.93 -23.15
C ILE A 556 -5.98 3.47 -23.11
N LEU A 557 -7.23 3.22 -22.71
CA LEU A 557 -7.84 1.89 -22.73
C LEU A 557 -8.01 1.35 -24.13
N ASP A 558 -8.50 2.17 -25.07
CA ASP A 558 -8.69 1.76 -26.45
C ASP A 558 -7.34 1.32 -27.07
N THR A 559 -6.26 2.09 -26.81
CA THR A 559 -4.90 1.74 -27.25
C THR A 559 -4.39 0.45 -26.59
N LEU A 560 -4.70 0.23 -25.32
CA LEU A 560 -4.34 -0.99 -24.60
C LEU A 560 -5.01 -2.23 -25.22
N GLU A 561 -6.30 -2.14 -25.52
CA GLU A 561 -7.06 -3.21 -26.19
C GLU A 561 -6.50 -3.50 -27.58
N ASP A 562 -6.21 -2.47 -28.38
CA ASP A 562 -5.61 -2.60 -29.71
C ASP A 562 -4.25 -3.31 -29.65
N ASN A 563 -3.39 -2.89 -28.72
CA ASN A 563 -2.07 -3.49 -28.50
C ASN A 563 -2.18 -4.95 -28.03
N ARG A 564 -3.13 -5.27 -27.14
CA ARG A 564 -3.42 -6.62 -26.68
C ARG A 564 -3.87 -7.52 -27.82
N ASN A 565 -4.76 -7.02 -28.67
CA ASN A 565 -5.25 -7.73 -29.85
C ASN A 565 -4.13 -7.95 -30.88
N TRP A 566 -3.23 -6.97 -31.05
CA TRP A 566 -2.05 -7.11 -31.90
C TRP A 566 -1.15 -8.26 -31.42
N TYR A 567 -0.75 -8.29 -30.15
CA TYR A 567 0.06 -9.38 -29.61
C TYR A 567 -0.65 -10.73 -29.68
N GLN A 568 -1.96 -10.78 -29.41
CA GLN A 568 -2.76 -11.99 -29.58
C GLN A 568 -2.72 -12.54 -31.02
N SER A 569 -2.75 -11.65 -32.01
CA SER A 569 -2.70 -12.03 -33.43
C SER A 569 -1.32 -12.53 -33.87
N MET A 570 -0.27 -12.15 -33.15
CA MET A 570 1.12 -12.57 -33.41
C MET A 570 1.45 -13.95 -32.81
N ILE A 571 0.62 -14.48 -31.91
CA ILE A 571 0.83 -15.81 -31.33
C ILE A 571 0.79 -16.87 -32.46
N PRO A 572 1.84 -17.68 -32.65
CA PRO A 572 1.87 -18.70 -33.68
C PRO A 572 0.69 -19.67 -33.52
N GLN A 573 -0.09 -19.86 -34.59
CA GLN A 573 -1.11 -20.91 -34.60
C GLN A 573 -0.41 -22.26 -34.63
N SER A 574 -0.67 -23.09 -33.61
CA SER A 574 -0.27 -24.50 -33.64
C SER A 574 -0.84 -25.14 -34.92
N PRO A 575 -0.08 -25.95 -35.68
CA PRO A 575 -0.63 -26.65 -36.82
C PRO A 575 -1.83 -27.46 -36.35
N SER A 576 -2.99 -27.23 -36.99
CA SER A 576 -4.19 -28.02 -36.72
C SER A 576 -3.85 -29.51 -36.90
N PRO A 577 -4.34 -30.41 -36.02
CA PRO A 577 -4.20 -31.84 -36.28
C PRO A 577 -4.73 -32.14 -37.69
N PRO A 578 -4.07 -33.01 -38.47
CA PRO A 578 -4.56 -33.34 -39.79
C PRO A 578 -6.00 -33.86 -39.66
N PHE A 579 -6.92 -33.19 -40.36
CA PHE A 579 -8.28 -33.68 -40.55
C PHE A 579 -8.18 -35.06 -41.19
N TYR A 580 -8.43 -36.12 -40.40
CA TYR A 580 -8.73 -37.42 -40.97
C TYR A 580 -10.04 -37.28 -41.75
N THR A 581 -9.93 -37.21 -43.08
CA THR A 581 -11.05 -37.47 -43.97
C THR A 581 -11.46 -38.92 -43.75
N GLY A 582 -12.55 -39.11 -42.99
CA GLY A 582 -13.15 -40.42 -42.77
C GLY A 582 -13.86 -40.89 -44.02
N ASP A 583 -13.16 -41.67 -44.84
CA ASP A 583 -13.76 -42.58 -45.81
C ASP A 583 -13.57 -44.02 -45.31
N GLY A 584 -14.68 -44.73 -45.07
CA GLY A 584 -14.76 -46.18 -45.25
C GLY A 584 -14.62 -47.10 -44.00
N GLU A 585 -15.77 -47.60 -43.56
CA GLU A 585 -16.04 -49.00 -43.18
C GLU A 585 -15.30 -49.68 -42.00
N GLY A 586 -16.07 -49.92 -40.92
CA GLY A 586 -16.29 -51.27 -40.36
C GLY A 586 -15.24 -51.90 -39.43
N GLY A 587 -15.58 -52.07 -38.16
CA GLY A 587 -14.90 -53.04 -37.28
C GLY A 587 -15.13 -52.84 -35.79
N SER A 588 -15.66 -53.87 -35.13
CA SER A 588 -15.98 -53.92 -33.69
C SER A 588 -14.78 -54.38 -32.85
N HIS A 589 -14.79 -53.97 -31.56
CA HIS A 589 -14.03 -54.46 -30.40
C HIS A 589 -12.55 -54.06 -30.18
N GLY A 590 -12.29 -53.50 -28.99
CA GLY A 590 -11.06 -53.78 -28.22
C GLY A 590 -10.35 -52.57 -27.61
N GLU A 591 -10.52 -52.40 -26.30
CA GLU A 591 -9.78 -51.60 -25.30
C GLU A 591 -8.40 -51.01 -25.67
N LEU A 592 -8.17 -49.73 -25.33
CA LEU A 592 -7.07 -49.22 -24.47
C LEU A 592 -6.94 -47.67 -24.51
N GLU A 593 -6.74 -47.12 -23.31
CA GLU A 593 -5.97 -45.90 -22.96
C GLU A 593 -6.46 -44.47 -23.30
N GLY A 594 -6.52 -43.66 -22.23
CA GLY A 594 -5.87 -42.34 -22.19
C GLY A 594 -6.70 -41.15 -22.65
N GLU A 595 -7.53 -40.60 -21.77
CA GLU A 595 -8.00 -39.23 -21.96
C GLU A 595 -6.83 -38.23 -21.86
N PRO A 596 -6.68 -37.27 -22.79
CA PRO A 596 -5.75 -36.18 -22.63
C PRO A 596 -6.34 -35.19 -21.63
N VAL A 597 -5.84 -35.22 -20.40
CA VAL A 597 -6.06 -34.17 -19.42
C VAL A 597 -5.54 -32.86 -20.01
N ALA A 598 -6.45 -31.96 -20.36
CA ALA A 598 -6.13 -30.59 -20.72
C ALA A 598 -5.42 -29.95 -19.52
N THR A 599 -4.10 -29.79 -19.61
CA THR A 599 -3.30 -29.11 -18.59
C THR A 599 -3.65 -27.63 -18.64
N LYS A 600 -4.66 -27.26 -17.86
CA LYS A 600 -4.98 -25.87 -17.55
C LYS A 600 -3.83 -25.36 -16.68
N PHE A 601 -2.84 -24.72 -17.31
CA PHE A 601 -1.73 -24.07 -16.60
C PHE A 601 -2.31 -22.98 -15.71
N GLN A 602 -2.41 -23.29 -14.42
CA GLN A 602 -2.83 -22.39 -13.38
C GLN A 602 -1.57 -21.61 -12.96
N PHE A 603 -1.64 -20.29 -13.12
CA PHE A 603 -0.59 -19.38 -12.66
C PHE A 603 -0.71 -19.28 -11.14
N GLU A 604 0.18 -19.93 -10.42
CA GLU A 604 0.28 -19.81 -8.96
C GLU A 604 1.35 -18.76 -8.67
N LEU A 605 0.92 -17.55 -8.28
CA LEU A 605 1.82 -16.63 -7.58
C LEU A 605 2.20 -17.32 -6.27
N THR A 606 3.47 -17.67 -6.09
CA THR A 606 3.98 -18.17 -4.81
C THR A 606 3.95 -17.04 -3.79
N LEU A 607 2.80 -16.89 -3.11
CA LEU A 607 2.69 -16.21 -1.83
C LEU A 607 3.22 -17.18 -0.77
N ASN A 608 4.29 -16.78 -0.08
CA ASN A 608 4.86 -17.52 1.03
C ASN A 608 3.88 -17.54 2.21
N ASP A 609 3.05 -18.59 2.30
CA ASP A 609 2.35 -18.97 3.53
C ASP A 609 3.23 -19.94 4.33
N GLN A 610 4.16 -19.39 5.12
CA GLN A 610 4.72 -20.10 6.27
C GLN A 610 4.29 -19.34 7.53
N ASP A 611 3.15 -19.74 8.09
CA ASP A 611 2.84 -19.66 9.52
C ASP A 611 1.45 -20.28 9.79
N ARG A 612 1.36 -21.61 9.71
CA ARG A 612 0.27 -22.40 10.33
C ARG A 612 0.79 -23.75 10.82
N GLU A 613 1.46 -23.77 11.98
CA GLU A 613 1.53 -24.99 12.78
C GLU A 613 0.15 -25.26 13.40
N SER A 614 -0.54 -26.27 12.88
CA SER A 614 -1.74 -26.83 13.51
C SER A 614 -1.35 -28.05 14.34
N GLY A 615 -1.54 -27.94 15.66
CA GLY A 615 -1.38 -29.05 16.59
C GLY A 615 -2.39 -30.16 16.31
N MET A 616 -1.88 -31.33 15.93
CA MET A 616 -2.68 -32.56 15.92
C MET A 616 -2.70 -33.17 17.32
N MET A 617 -3.90 -33.24 17.88
CA MET A 617 -4.25 -33.94 19.10
C MET A 617 -4.20 -35.45 18.86
N GLU A 618 -3.41 -36.15 19.68
CA GLU A 618 -3.33 -37.61 19.75
C GLU A 618 -4.68 -38.24 20.13
N THR A 619 -5.08 -39.28 19.41
CA THR A 619 -5.94 -40.34 19.98
C THR A 619 -5.34 -41.70 19.65
N ILE A 620 -4.92 -42.35 20.73
CA ILE A 620 -4.45 -43.73 20.85
C ILE A 620 -5.62 -44.68 20.59
N ASP A 621 -5.43 -45.67 19.71
CA ASP A 621 -5.92 -47.02 19.96
C ASP A 621 -5.00 -48.05 19.28
N GLY A 622 -4.63 -49.08 20.03
CA GLY A 622 -3.59 -50.04 19.68
C GLY A 622 -4.13 -51.34 19.10
N CYS A 623 -3.26 -52.08 18.41
CA CYS A 623 -3.11 -53.53 18.57
C CYS A 623 -1.81 -54.00 17.91
N ASP A 624 -1.21 -54.98 18.57
CA ASP A 624 0.09 -55.62 18.38
C ASP A 624 0.33 -56.21 16.97
N ASP A 625 1.59 -56.22 16.51
CA ASP A 625 2.33 -57.49 16.46
C ASP A 625 3.85 -57.30 16.24
N ASP A 626 4.54 -58.13 17.00
CA ASP A 626 5.96 -58.42 17.20
C ASP A 626 6.80 -58.58 15.91
N VAL A 627 8.05 -58.07 15.88
CA VAL A 627 9.30 -58.83 15.61
C VAL A 627 10.53 -57.98 16.00
N THR A 628 11.47 -58.68 16.61
CA THR A 628 12.62 -58.27 17.42
C THR A 628 13.92 -57.99 16.64
N LEU A 629 14.67 -56.98 17.14
CA LEU A 629 16.12 -56.90 17.44
C LEU A 629 17.21 -57.30 16.41
N GLN A 630 18.15 -56.35 16.14
CA GLN A 630 19.61 -56.37 16.46
C GLN A 630 20.35 -55.33 15.57
N SER A 631 20.81 -54.17 16.05
CA SER A 631 22.05 -53.84 16.78
C SER A 631 23.39 -54.09 16.02
N HIS A 632 23.96 -53.01 15.43
CA HIS A 632 25.36 -52.48 15.50
C HIS A 632 26.61 -53.40 15.39
N PRO A 633 27.87 -52.91 15.20
CA PRO A 633 28.42 -51.64 14.64
C PRO A 633 29.71 -51.79 13.77
N SER A 634 30.27 -50.64 13.32
CA SER A 634 31.69 -50.21 13.17
C SER A 634 32.78 -51.14 12.60
N ASP A 635 33.60 -50.61 11.66
CA ASP A 635 35.02 -50.26 11.95
C ASP A 635 35.79 -49.64 10.77
N GLU A 636 36.85 -48.94 11.18
CA GLU A 636 37.76 -48.03 10.49
C GLU A 636 38.77 -48.66 9.50
N ASP A 637 39.51 -47.75 8.86
CA ASP A 637 40.92 -47.85 8.46
C ASP A 637 41.29 -48.63 7.18
N ARG A 638 41.72 -47.88 6.14
CA ARG A 638 43.16 -47.66 5.90
C ARG A 638 43.46 -46.77 4.70
N VAL A 639 44.40 -45.87 4.96
CA VAL A 639 45.22 -45.11 4.02
C VAL A 639 46.08 -46.05 3.18
N ASP A 640 46.15 -45.84 1.86
CA ASP A 640 47.45 -45.92 1.18
C ASP A 640 47.56 -44.97 -0.01
N THR A 641 48.72 -44.32 -0.03
CA THR A 641 49.19 -43.27 -0.92
C THR A 641 49.89 -43.88 -2.12
N THR A 642 49.55 -43.46 -3.35
CA THR A 642 50.54 -43.42 -4.44
C THR A 642 50.28 -42.27 -5.40
N THR A 643 51.36 -41.53 -5.59
CA THR A 643 51.61 -40.32 -6.37
C THR A 643 51.80 -40.57 -7.87
N ARG A 644 51.52 -39.51 -8.66
CA ARG A 644 52.06 -39.17 -10.00
C ARG A 644 51.62 -40.10 -11.15
N ASP A 645 51.31 -39.63 -12.36
CA ASP A 645 52.05 -38.63 -13.13
C ASP A 645 51.21 -37.99 -14.24
N VAL A 646 51.63 -36.80 -14.64
CA VAL A 646 51.13 -35.97 -15.73
C VAL A 646 51.75 -36.43 -17.04
N SER A 647 50.99 -36.48 -18.15
CA SER A 647 51.41 -36.01 -19.49
C SER A 647 50.25 -36.03 -20.51
N PRO A 648 50.17 -35.02 -21.40
CA PRO A 648 49.26 -34.94 -22.58
C PRO A 648 49.95 -35.53 -23.84
N PRO A 649 49.32 -35.65 -25.04
CA PRO A 649 49.14 -34.50 -25.96
C PRO A 649 47.97 -34.58 -27.00
N GLU A 650 47.71 -33.42 -27.61
CA GLU A 650 47.36 -33.18 -29.04
C GLU A 650 46.41 -34.13 -29.79
N THR A 651 45.20 -33.65 -30.13
CA THR A 651 44.82 -33.14 -31.47
C THR A 651 43.47 -32.44 -31.43
#